data_AF-A0A2P6QT24-F1
#
_entry.id   AF-A0A2P6QT24-F1
#
_cell.length_a   1.000
_cell.length_b   1.000
_cell.length_c   1.000
_cell.angle_alpha   90.00
_cell.angle_beta   90.00
_cell.angle_gamma   90.00
#
_symmetry.space_group_name_H-M   'P 1'
#
loop_
_entity.id
_entity.type
_entity.pdbx_description
1 polymer ?
#
loop_
_entity_poly.entity_id
_entity_poly.type
_entity_poly.pdbx_seq_one_letter_code
_entity_poly.pdbx_strand_id
1 'polypeptide(L)'
;MASSGSRCPPFDFSSKYYDVVSGDGCRRQSSFFEGKAVLSQSVGYSVILGFGAFFAIFTSFLVWLEKRYVGSKYTSEWFNTAGRNVKTGLLASVIVSQWTWAATILQSSNVAWQYGVSGPFWYASGATIQVLLFGIMAIEIKRKAPHAHTVCEIVKARWGTATHVVFLSFCFLTNIIVTAMLLLGGSAIVNVLTGVNIYAACFLIPLGVVVYTLAGGLKAIFLASYIHSVIVHVVLVIFVYLVYMASNELGSPRVMYDRLVEVASKSRICQEPISHHGQSCGPVGGNYKGSYLTMLSSRGLVFGIINIVGNFGTVFVDNGYWVSAIAARASSTHKGYLLGGLVWFAVPFSLGTSLGLGALALDLPITESEASRGLVPPATAVALMGKGGAVLLLTMLFMAVTSAGSSELIAVSSLCTYDIYRTYINPDATGKTILKVSMAVIFGFGCFMGLLAAILNKAGVSLDWIYLAMGVLIGSAVLPIAFMLLWRKANAIGAILGATIGCLLGIITWLSVAKIEYGRVNLDTTGRNAPMLAGNLVSILTGGAIHAICSFVSPQNYDWGTTKQITLVEEEKSELPAEEYKEEKLLRAKAWIVKWGVGFTFVIVLLWPLLSLPAGDFSIGYFTFWAVIAIAWGTIGSIVIIAFPVFESWETIQSVLRCMFTNDRLMENVEEMNLRMRAIMLAIPEAERIYLLEKEKAKKKEPIEQLQP
;
A
#
# COMPACT_ATOMS: atom_id res chain seq x y z
N MET A 1 -23.56 4.05 -58.51
CA MET A 1 -22.32 3.57 -57.87
C MET A 1 -21.46 4.79 -57.57
N ALA A 2 -21.57 5.33 -56.37
CA ALA A 2 -20.74 6.43 -55.88
C ALA A 2 -19.79 5.86 -54.83
N SER A 3 -18.52 6.26 -54.92
CA SER A 3 -17.38 5.81 -54.12
C SER A 3 -17.66 5.82 -52.61
N SER A 4 -17.71 4.64 -51.99
CA SER A 4 -17.51 4.51 -50.55
C SER A 4 -16.02 4.60 -50.25
N GLY A 5 -15.43 5.77 -50.47
CA GLY A 5 -14.11 6.08 -49.93
C GLY A 5 -14.21 6.03 -48.41
N SER A 6 -13.53 5.08 -47.79
CA SER A 6 -13.41 4.99 -46.33
C SER A 6 -12.86 6.31 -45.80
N ARG A 7 -13.66 7.05 -45.01
CA ARG A 7 -13.18 8.25 -44.29
C ARG A 7 -11.91 7.86 -43.52
N CYS A 8 -10.81 8.52 -43.85
CA CYS A 8 -9.55 8.43 -43.13
C CYS A 8 -9.29 9.79 -42.47
N PRO A 9 -9.13 9.85 -41.13
CA PRO A 9 -9.28 8.76 -40.15
C PRO A 9 -10.75 8.31 -39.94
N PRO A 10 -10.97 7.15 -39.29
CA PRO A 10 -12.31 6.72 -38.88
C PRO A 10 -13.01 7.70 -37.92
N PHE A 11 -12.22 8.36 -37.07
CA PHE A 11 -12.69 9.35 -36.11
C PHE A 11 -11.82 10.61 -36.17
N ASP A 12 -12.45 11.78 -36.24
CA ASP A 12 -11.74 13.06 -36.34
C ASP A 12 -10.85 13.30 -35.10
N PHE A 13 -11.29 12.86 -33.92
CA PHE A 13 -10.57 13.05 -32.66
C PHE A 13 -9.33 12.16 -32.51
N SER A 14 -9.24 11.05 -33.25
CA SER A 14 -8.07 10.16 -33.22
C SER A 14 -7.16 10.33 -34.44
N SER A 15 -7.45 11.30 -35.32
CA SER A 15 -6.69 11.67 -36.52
C SER A 15 -5.17 11.67 -36.35
N LYS A 16 -4.67 12.16 -35.22
CA LYS A 16 -3.24 12.28 -34.90
C LYS A 16 -2.49 10.94 -34.84
N TYR A 17 -3.21 9.82 -34.75
CA TYR A 17 -2.66 8.47 -34.64
C TYR A 17 -2.80 7.67 -35.95
N TYR A 18 -3.22 8.31 -37.03
CA TYR A 18 -3.39 7.72 -38.36
C TYR A 18 -2.55 8.47 -39.39
N ASP A 19 -1.82 7.71 -40.19
CA ASP A 19 -1.10 8.19 -41.37
C ASP A 19 -1.94 7.95 -42.63
N VAL A 20 -2.06 8.98 -43.47
CA VAL A 20 -2.72 8.88 -44.78
C VAL A 20 -1.70 8.37 -45.79
N VAL A 21 -1.91 7.16 -46.32
CA VAL A 21 -1.06 6.55 -47.34
C VAL A 21 -1.57 6.97 -48.72
N SER A 22 -0.69 7.41 -49.62
CA SER A 22 -1.02 7.87 -50.97
C SER A 22 -1.80 6.81 -51.77
N GLY A 23 -3.13 6.97 -51.87
CA GLY A 23 -4.03 6.05 -52.59
C GLY A 23 -5.23 5.52 -51.78
N ASP A 24 -5.92 6.39 -51.01
CA ASP A 24 -7.12 6.10 -50.20
C ASP A 24 -6.96 5.16 -48.98
N GLY A 25 -5.74 4.83 -48.57
CA GLY A 25 -5.47 3.93 -47.43
C GLY A 25 -5.16 4.67 -46.11
N CYS A 26 -5.81 4.28 -45.01
CA CYS A 26 -5.56 4.82 -43.67
C CYS A 26 -4.75 3.83 -42.83
N ARG A 27 -3.60 4.22 -42.28
CA ARG A 27 -2.79 3.35 -41.43
C ARG A 27 -2.72 3.89 -40.00
N ARG A 28 -3.20 3.11 -39.03
CA ARG A 28 -3.02 3.44 -37.61
C ARG A 28 -1.58 3.18 -37.16
N GLN A 29 -1.06 3.99 -36.25
CA GLN A 29 0.19 3.69 -35.53
C GLN A 29 0.11 2.30 -34.87
N SER A 30 1.22 1.56 -34.89
CA SER A 30 1.28 0.20 -34.35
C SER A 30 1.40 0.15 -32.82
N SER A 31 1.92 1.21 -32.20
CA SER A 31 2.07 1.39 -30.76
C SER A 31 2.03 2.87 -30.42
N PHE A 32 1.56 3.23 -29.23
CA PHE A 32 1.46 4.62 -28.81
C PHE A 32 2.83 5.26 -28.54
N PHE A 33 3.73 4.52 -27.88
CA PHE A 33 5.05 5.06 -27.52
C PHE A 33 6.09 4.86 -28.63
N GLU A 34 5.90 3.90 -29.54
CA GLU A 34 6.85 3.56 -30.63
C GLU A 34 8.31 3.35 -30.16
N GLY A 35 8.52 2.99 -28.89
CA GLY A 35 9.84 2.91 -28.27
C GLY A 35 10.55 4.26 -28.05
N LYS A 36 9.86 5.39 -28.24
CA LYS A 36 10.39 6.75 -28.01
C LYS A 36 9.98 7.25 -26.63
N ALA A 37 10.95 7.74 -25.87
CA ALA A 37 10.70 8.39 -24.58
C ALA A 37 10.12 9.80 -24.77
N VAL A 38 9.12 10.15 -23.96
CA VAL A 38 8.45 11.46 -24.00
C VAL A 38 9.29 12.54 -23.29
N LEU A 39 10.01 12.14 -22.24
CA LEU A 39 10.87 12.96 -21.41
C LEU A 39 12.33 12.58 -21.64
N SER A 40 13.24 13.50 -21.30
CA SER A 40 14.67 13.21 -21.32
C SER A 40 15.07 12.31 -20.14
N GLN A 41 16.17 11.56 -20.32
CA GLN A 41 16.74 10.74 -19.26
C GLN A 41 17.12 11.57 -18.01
N SER A 42 17.53 12.83 -18.20
CA SER A 42 17.84 13.74 -17.09
C SER A 42 16.65 13.96 -16.16
N VAL A 43 15.42 14.07 -16.68
CA VAL A 43 14.21 14.18 -15.87
C VAL A 43 13.98 12.88 -15.10
N GLY A 44 14.18 11.72 -15.73
CA GLY A 44 14.05 10.43 -15.06
C GLY A 44 15.01 10.25 -13.88
N TYR A 45 16.30 10.51 -14.08
CA TYR A 45 17.28 10.46 -12.98
C TYR A 45 17.01 11.51 -11.90
N SER A 46 16.56 12.71 -12.28
CA SER A 46 16.22 13.77 -11.32
C SER A 46 15.02 13.39 -10.46
N VAL A 47 14.00 12.75 -11.02
CA VAL A 47 12.86 12.25 -10.24
C VAL A 47 13.31 11.15 -9.28
N ILE A 48 14.07 10.17 -9.75
CA ILE A 48 14.47 9.03 -8.92
C ILE A 48 15.41 9.45 -7.78
N LEU A 49 16.50 10.14 -8.12
CA LEU A 49 17.54 10.51 -7.16
C LEU A 49 17.17 11.76 -6.37
N GLY A 50 16.56 12.75 -7.03
CA GLY A 50 16.21 14.02 -6.43
C GLY A 50 15.12 13.88 -5.37
N PHE A 51 14.03 13.16 -5.65
CA PHE A 51 13.01 12.92 -4.62
C PHE A 51 13.53 12.02 -3.50
N GLY A 52 14.35 11.00 -3.81
CA GLY A 52 15.00 10.18 -2.78
C GLY A 52 15.84 11.02 -1.81
N ALA A 53 16.67 11.92 -2.35
CA ALA A 53 17.47 12.84 -1.55
C ALA A 53 16.60 13.86 -0.78
N PHE A 54 15.57 14.41 -1.41
CA PHE A 54 14.61 15.31 -0.77
C PHE A 54 13.97 14.66 0.46
N PHE A 55 13.44 13.44 0.32
CA PHE A 55 12.82 12.74 1.44
C PHE A 55 13.83 12.39 2.51
N ALA A 56 15.05 11.97 2.17
CA ALA A 56 16.08 11.71 3.15
C ALA A 56 16.41 12.95 4.00
N ILE A 57 16.59 14.11 3.36
CA ILE A 57 16.85 15.38 4.06
C ILE A 57 15.63 15.79 4.89
N PHE A 58 14.45 15.75 4.29
CA PHE A 58 13.22 16.23 4.89
C PHE A 58 12.81 15.39 6.11
N THR A 59 12.83 14.06 6.00
CA THR A 59 12.49 13.18 7.12
C THR A 59 13.54 13.27 8.23
N SER A 60 14.83 13.35 7.88
CA SER A 60 15.90 13.56 8.86
C SER A 60 15.73 14.87 9.61
N PHE A 61 15.35 15.94 8.91
CA PHE A 61 15.07 17.23 9.51
C PHE A 61 13.88 17.19 10.47
N LEU A 62 12.80 16.50 10.11
CA LEU A 62 11.63 16.34 10.99
C LEU A 62 11.93 15.51 12.24
N VAL A 63 12.67 14.42 12.08
CA VAL A 63 13.13 13.60 13.22
C VAL A 63 14.04 14.43 14.13
N TRP A 64 14.90 15.28 13.56
CA TRP A 64 15.71 16.21 14.32
C TRP A 64 14.87 17.24 15.09
N LEU A 65 13.85 17.84 14.45
CA LEU A 65 12.92 18.77 15.11
C LEU A 65 12.18 18.09 16.27
N GLU A 66 11.70 16.88 16.07
CA GLU A 66 11.00 16.12 17.11
C GLU A 66 11.93 15.83 18.30
N LYS A 67 13.15 15.37 18.03
CA LYS A 67 14.16 15.14 19.08
C LYS A 67 14.47 16.42 19.84
N ARG A 68 14.59 17.55 19.15
CA ARG A 68 14.99 18.83 19.73
C ARG A 68 13.88 19.49 20.55
N TYR A 69 12.63 19.41 20.09
CA TYR A 69 11.51 20.21 20.62
C TYR A 69 10.40 19.41 21.30
N VAL A 70 10.26 18.12 20.99
CA VAL A 70 9.24 17.23 21.60
C VAL A 70 9.88 16.31 22.66
N GLY A 71 11.19 16.03 22.55
CA GLY A 71 11.94 15.27 23.56
C GLY A 71 11.85 13.75 23.41
N SER A 72 11.44 13.26 22.24
CA SER A 72 11.36 11.82 21.96
C SER A 72 12.75 11.16 21.98
N LYS A 73 12.86 10.00 22.64
CA LYS A 73 14.09 9.21 22.71
C LYS A 73 14.18 8.26 21.52
N TYR A 74 15.36 8.18 20.91
CA TYR A 74 15.62 7.34 19.74
C TYR A 74 15.96 5.90 20.20
N THR A 75 14.93 5.13 20.50
CA THR A 75 14.97 3.72 20.94
C THR A 75 14.64 2.77 19.79
N SER A 76 14.92 1.48 19.96
CA SER A 76 14.52 0.46 19.00
C SER A 76 13.00 0.28 18.94
N GLU A 77 12.32 0.46 20.08
CA GLU A 77 10.87 0.48 20.19
C GLU A 77 10.26 1.62 19.40
N TRP A 78 10.76 2.85 19.58
CA TRP A 78 10.30 4.01 18.83
C TRP A 78 10.55 3.85 17.32
N PHE A 79 11.72 3.32 16.94
CA PHE A 79 12.08 3.08 15.54
C PHE A 79 11.12 2.11 14.83
N ASN A 80 10.68 1.04 15.51
CA ASN A 80 9.84 -0.01 14.92
C ASN A 80 8.34 0.14 15.18
N THR A 81 7.91 0.98 16.13
CA THR A 81 6.49 1.08 16.54
C THR A 81 5.95 2.52 16.52
N ALA A 82 6.78 3.50 16.18
CA ALA A 82 6.45 4.93 16.19
C ALA A 82 5.85 5.41 17.53
N GLY A 83 6.20 4.76 18.65
CA GLY A 83 5.68 5.05 19.97
C GLY A 83 4.19 4.71 20.16
N ARG A 84 3.57 3.96 19.24
CA ARG A 84 2.17 3.51 19.31
C ARG A 84 1.13 4.63 19.47
N ASN A 85 1.47 5.86 19.06
CA ASN A 85 0.69 7.09 19.33
C ASN A 85 0.18 7.77 18.04
N VAL A 86 -0.01 7.02 16.97
CA VAL A 86 -0.45 7.59 15.68
C VAL A 86 -1.95 7.81 15.71
N LYS A 87 -2.35 9.07 15.51
CA LYS A 87 -3.74 9.55 15.54
C LYS A 87 -4.53 9.20 14.26
N THR A 88 -5.85 9.43 14.26
CA THR A 88 -6.77 8.90 13.23
C THR A 88 -6.49 9.44 11.83
N GLY A 89 -6.25 10.74 11.68
CA GLY A 89 -6.04 11.38 10.38
C GLY A 89 -4.74 10.90 9.74
N LEU A 90 -3.64 11.00 10.48
CA LEU A 90 -2.34 10.53 9.99
C LEU A 90 -2.38 9.02 9.68
N LEU A 91 -3.02 8.21 10.53
CA LEU A 91 -3.20 6.78 10.26
C LEU A 91 -3.99 6.52 8.97
N ALA A 92 -5.10 7.23 8.74
CA ALA A 92 -5.88 7.10 7.51
C ALA A 92 -5.03 7.45 6.27
N SER A 93 -4.26 8.54 6.34
CA SER A 93 -3.33 8.91 5.25
C SER A 93 -2.27 7.85 5.01
N VAL A 94 -1.68 7.30 6.07
CA VAL A 94 -0.65 6.25 5.96
C VAL A 94 -1.24 5.00 5.32
N ILE A 95 -2.45 4.58 5.72
CA ILE A 95 -3.14 3.43 5.12
C ILE A 95 -3.38 3.66 3.63
N VAL A 96 -3.90 4.84 3.24
CA VAL A 96 -4.10 5.16 1.82
C VAL A 96 -2.77 5.14 1.07
N SER A 97 -1.71 5.72 1.65
CA SER A 97 -0.37 5.77 1.05
C SER A 97 0.24 4.38 0.86
N GLN A 98 0.13 3.51 1.87
CA GLN A 98 0.70 2.17 1.87
C GLN A 98 -0.03 1.27 0.88
N TRP A 99 -1.33 1.49 0.68
CA TRP A 99 -2.14 0.70 -0.25
C TRP A 99 -2.20 1.30 -1.66
N THR A 100 -1.78 2.55 -1.85
CA THR A 100 -1.66 3.15 -3.19
C THR A 100 -0.35 2.70 -3.82
N TRP A 101 -0.37 1.53 -4.43
CA TRP A 101 0.76 0.95 -5.16
C TRP A 101 0.83 1.51 -6.58
N ALA A 102 1.97 1.24 -7.25
CA ALA A 102 2.03 1.40 -8.70
C ALA A 102 0.90 0.64 -9.40
N ALA A 103 0.62 -0.60 -8.97
CA ALA A 103 -0.49 -1.39 -9.50
C ALA A 103 -1.85 -0.71 -9.30
N THR A 104 -2.09 -0.01 -8.19
CA THR A 104 -3.37 0.69 -7.94
C THR A 104 -3.69 1.71 -9.02
N ILE A 105 -2.69 2.43 -9.51
CA ILE A 105 -2.84 3.47 -10.53
C ILE A 105 -2.88 2.84 -11.94
N LEU A 106 -1.95 1.92 -12.18
CA LEU A 106 -1.71 1.34 -13.51
C LEU A 106 -2.72 0.26 -13.87
N GLN A 107 -2.93 -0.69 -12.95
CA GLN A 107 -3.78 -1.84 -13.19
C GLN A 107 -5.24 -1.46 -13.19
N SER A 108 -5.69 -0.54 -12.32
CA SER A 108 -7.08 -0.04 -12.35
C SER A 108 -7.45 0.59 -13.70
N SER A 109 -6.51 1.33 -14.30
CA SER A 109 -6.68 1.92 -15.64
C SER A 109 -6.55 0.89 -16.75
N ASN A 110 -5.66 -0.09 -16.61
CA ASN A 110 -5.53 -1.21 -17.54
C ASN A 110 -6.83 -2.03 -17.62
N VAL A 111 -7.44 -2.37 -16.47
CA VAL A 111 -8.72 -3.09 -16.48
C VAL A 111 -9.89 -2.22 -16.97
N ALA A 112 -9.80 -0.88 -16.87
CA ALA A 112 -10.72 0.02 -17.55
C ALA A 112 -10.62 -0.09 -19.07
N TRP A 113 -9.39 -0.12 -19.58
CA TRP A 113 -9.13 -0.28 -21.00
C TRP A 113 -9.60 -1.66 -21.51
N GLN A 114 -9.47 -2.71 -20.70
CA GLN A 114 -9.90 -4.06 -21.06
C GLN A 114 -11.43 -4.28 -20.94
N TYR A 115 -12.05 -3.77 -19.87
CA TYR A 115 -13.41 -4.16 -19.48
C TYR A 115 -14.41 -3.00 -19.43
N GLY A 116 -13.97 -1.77 -19.65
CA GLY A 116 -14.81 -0.57 -19.50
C GLY A 116 -15.06 -0.21 -18.03
N VAL A 117 -16.21 0.42 -17.74
CA VAL A 117 -16.58 0.91 -16.40
C VAL A 117 -16.54 -0.17 -15.31
N SER A 118 -16.79 -1.42 -15.68
CA SER A 118 -16.76 -2.58 -14.78
C SER A 118 -15.37 -2.82 -14.16
N GLY A 119 -14.29 -2.57 -14.92
CA GLY A 119 -12.93 -2.84 -14.48
C GLY A 119 -12.50 -2.04 -13.24
N PRO A 120 -12.46 -0.69 -13.31
CA PRO A 120 -12.06 0.18 -12.19
C PRO A 120 -12.95 -0.03 -10.98
N PHE A 121 -14.25 -0.28 -11.19
CA PHE A 121 -15.17 -0.57 -10.11
C PHE A 121 -14.78 -1.84 -9.36
N TRP A 122 -14.62 -2.97 -10.07
CA TRP A 122 -14.24 -4.25 -9.45
C TRP A 122 -12.83 -4.21 -8.85
N TYR A 123 -11.93 -3.41 -9.43
CA TYR A 123 -10.63 -3.13 -8.83
C TYR A 123 -10.79 -2.44 -7.47
N ALA A 124 -11.46 -1.28 -7.44
CA ALA A 124 -11.59 -0.45 -6.26
C ALA A 124 -12.44 -1.12 -5.17
N SER A 125 -13.62 -1.63 -5.52
CA SER A 125 -14.50 -2.34 -4.60
C SER A 125 -13.82 -3.58 -4.04
N GLY A 126 -13.21 -4.38 -4.92
CA GLY A 126 -12.61 -5.64 -4.56
C GLY A 126 -11.46 -5.50 -3.56
N ALA A 127 -10.65 -4.45 -3.68
CA ALA A 127 -9.49 -4.18 -2.83
C ALA A 127 -9.80 -3.31 -1.58
N THR A 128 -10.99 -2.71 -1.50
CA THR A 128 -11.41 -1.92 -0.31
C THR A 128 -11.85 -2.83 0.84
N ILE A 129 -12.43 -4.00 0.52
CA ILE A 129 -12.95 -4.97 1.50
C ILE A 129 -11.88 -5.37 2.51
N GLN A 130 -10.68 -5.67 2.02
CA GLN A 130 -9.60 -6.21 2.83
C GLN A 130 -9.14 -5.18 3.85
N VAL A 131 -8.99 -3.92 3.44
CA VAL A 131 -8.61 -2.82 4.35
C VAL A 131 -9.66 -2.63 5.44
N LEU A 132 -10.94 -2.64 5.06
CA LEU A 132 -12.05 -2.49 6.01
C LEU A 132 -12.11 -3.64 7.02
N LEU A 133 -11.97 -4.88 6.56
CA LEU A 133 -11.99 -6.06 7.42
C LEU A 133 -10.71 -6.20 8.25
N PHE A 134 -9.57 -5.77 7.72
CA PHE A 134 -8.31 -5.75 8.47
C PHE A 134 -8.37 -4.78 9.66
N GLY A 135 -9.19 -3.72 9.59
CA GLY A 135 -9.45 -2.87 10.75
C GLY A 135 -10.01 -3.64 11.97
N ILE A 136 -10.72 -4.75 11.76
CA ILE A 136 -11.15 -5.66 12.84
C ILE A 136 -9.93 -6.32 13.49
N MET A 137 -8.99 -6.81 12.66
CA MET A 137 -7.73 -7.40 13.12
C MET A 137 -6.90 -6.38 13.88
N ALA A 138 -6.81 -5.15 13.37
CA ALA A 138 -6.07 -4.05 13.99
C ALA A 138 -6.55 -3.75 15.42
N ILE A 139 -7.87 -3.80 15.68
CA ILE A 139 -8.42 -3.65 17.04
C ILE A 139 -8.18 -4.91 17.90
N GLU A 140 -8.28 -6.10 17.33
CA GLU A 140 -8.04 -7.34 18.07
C GLU A 140 -6.59 -7.46 18.56
N ILE A 141 -5.61 -6.99 17.78
CA ILE A 141 -4.21 -6.91 18.22
C ILE A 141 -4.10 -6.09 19.49
N LYS A 142 -4.74 -4.90 19.55
CA LYS A 142 -4.70 -4.04 20.75
C LYS A 142 -5.30 -4.70 21.98
N ARG A 143 -6.29 -5.58 21.81
CA ARG A 143 -6.94 -6.29 22.92
C ARG A 143 -6.17 -7.54 23.37
N LYS A 144 -5.50 -8.24 22.44
CA LYS A 144 -4.94 -9.58 22.67
C LYS A 144 -3.43 -9.65 22.67
N ALA A 145 -2.75 -8.77 21.96
CA ALA A 145 -1.29 -8.73 21.83
C ALA A 145 -0.79 -7.27 21.78
N PRO A 146 -0.99 -6.48 22.84
CA PRO A 146 -0.66 -5.05 22.84
C PRO A 146 0.83 -4.75 22.71
N HIS A 147 1.69 -5.69 23.10
CA HIS A 147 3.15 -5.56 23.13
C HIS A 147 3.85 -6.19 21.92
N ALA A 148 3.11 -6.79 20.97
CA ALA A 148 3.71 -7.37 19.77
C ALA A 148 4.34 -6.30 18.87
N HIS A 149 5.34 -6.73 18.09
CA HIS A 149 6.00 -5.94 17.04
C HIS A 149 5.66 -6.48 15.64
N THR A 150 5.44 -7.79 15.52
CA THR A 150 5.06 -8.43 14.25
C THR A 150 3.87 -9.38 14.41
N VAL A 151 3.28 -9.79 13.28
CA VAL A 151 2.24 -10.84 13.27
C VAL A 151 2.80 -12.21 13.68
N CYS A 152 4.05 -12.48 13.31
CA CYS A 152 4.71 -13.76 13.52
C CYS A 152 5.01 -14.03 15.01
N GLU A 153 5.29 -12.98 15.80
CA GLU A 153 5.39 -13.12 17.26
C GLU A 153 4.07 -13.60 17.89
N ILE A 154 2.93 -13.11 17.38
CA ILE A 154 1.60 -13.53 17.83
C ILE A 154 1.36 -14.99 17.44
N VAL A 155 1.75 -15.39 16.23
CA VAL A 155 1.69 -16.80 15.77
C VAL A 155 2.52 -17.68 16.71
N LYS A 156 3.77 -17.30 17.02
CA LYS A 156 4.65 -18.06 17.89
C LYS A 156 4.09 -18.19 19.29
N ALA A 157 3.60 -17.09 19.87
CA ALA A 157 3.02 -17.08 21.21
C ALA A 157 1.77 -17.95 21.32
N ARG A 158 0.97 -18.05 20.26
CA ARG A 158 -0.27 -18.86 20.24
C ARG A 158 -0.03 -20.33 19.89
N TRP A 159 0.76 -20.61 18.85
CA TRP A 159 0.84 -21.93 18.21
C TRP A 159 2.26 -22.50 18.14
N GLY A 160 3.23 -21.85 18.76
CA GLY A 160 4.60 -22.34 18.89
C GLY A 160 5.45 -22.23 17.62
N THR A 161 6.66 -22.78 17.73
CA THR A 161 7.78 -22.61 16.77
C THR A 161 7.47 -23.16 15.37
N ALA A 162 6.87 -24.36 15.27
CA ALA A 162 6.61 -24.98 13.96
C ALA A 162 5.67 -24.11 13.10
N THR A 163 4.57 -23.66 13.71
CA THR A 163 3.60 -22.77 13.08
C THR A 163 4.24 -21.44 12.74
N HIS A 164 5.05 -20.90 13.64
CA HIS A 164 5.78 -19.66 13.43
C HIS A 164 6.65 -19.69 12.16
N VAL A 165 7.44 -20.74 11.94
CA VAL A 165 8.30 -20.87 10.74
C VAL A 165 7.49 -20.90 9.44
N VAL A 166 6.34 -21.59 9.45
CA VAL A 166 5.45 -21.66 8.27
C VAL A 166 4.91 -20.27 7.94
N PHE A 167 4.30 -19.57 8.91
CA PHE A 167 3.74 -18.25 8.64
C PHE A 167 4.81 -17.19 8.37
N LEU A 168 5.98 -17.29 8.99
CA LEU A 168 7.12 -16.45 8.68
C LEU A 168 7.52 -16.59 7.20
N SER A 169 7.51 -17.81 6.66
CA SER A 169 7.78 -18.07 5.25
C SER A 169 6.74 -17.44 4.33
N PHE A 170 5.44 -17.51 4.69
CA PHE A 170 4.36 -16.85 3.95
C PHE A 170 4.43 -15.31 4.02
N CYS A 171 4.82 -14.74 5.16
CA CYS A 171 5.00 -13.29 5.31
C CYS A 171 6.15 -12.81 4.40
N PHE A 172 7.31 -13.47 4.44
CA PHE A 172 8.41 -13.15 3.51
C PHE A 172 8.02 -13.32 2.05
N LEU A 173 7.33 -14.40 1.69
CA LEU A 173 6.85 -14.61 0.32
C LEU A 173 5.94 -13.45 -0.12
N THR A 174 5.05 -13.00 0.77
CA THR A 174 4.16 -11.87 0.52
C THR A 174 4.96 -10.58 0.31
N ASN A 175 5.87 -10.24 1.21
CA ASN A 175 6.70 -9.02 1.09
C ASN A 175 7.55 -9.03 -0.20
N ILE A 176 8.07 -10.20 -0.60
CA ILE A 176 8.82 -10.39 -1.84
C ILE A 176 7.92 -10.14 -3.07
N ILE A 177 6.71 -10.69 -3.10
CA ILE A 177 5.76 -10.53 -4.22
C ILE A 177 5.32 -9.08 -4.34
N VAL A 178 4.91 -8.45 -3.23
CA VAL A 178 4.47 -7.03 -3.22
C VAL A 178 5.60 -6.13 -3.71
N THR A 179 6.81 -6.34 -3.20
CA THR A 179 8.00 -5.60 -3.64
C THR A 179 8.29 -5.77 -5.13
N ALA A 180 8.23 -6.99 -5.64
CA ALA A 180 8.43 -7.27 -7.05
C ALA A 180 7.43 -6.50 -7.93
N MET A 181 6.15 -6.45 -7.53
CA MET A 181 5.11 -5.72 -8.23
C MET A 181 5.37 -4.20 -8.26
N LEU A 182 5.80 -3.63 -7.13
CA LEU A 182 6.13 -2.21 -7.02
C LEU A 182 7.26 -1.83 -8.00
N LEU A 183 8.32 -2.62 -8.04
CA LEU A 183 9.47 -2.33 -8.89
C LEU A 183 9.24 -2.63 -10.37
N LEU A 184 8.53 -3.71 -10.71
CA LEU A 184 8.15 -3.99 -12.11
C LEU A 184 7.35 -2.82 -12.69
N GLY A 185 6.35 -2.33 -11.97
CA GLY A 185 5.58 -1.14 -12.37
C GLY A 185 6.46 0.11 -12.45
N GLY A 186 7.17 0.42 -11.37
CA GLY A 186 8.03 1.61 -11.29
C GLY A 186 9.09 1.67 -12.40
N SER A 187 9.83 0.58 -12.61
CA SER A 187 10.90 0.52 -13.61
C SER A 187 10.36 0.63 -15.04
N ALA A 188 9.21 0.02 -15.32
CA ALA A 188 8.60 0.06 -16.65
C ALA A 188 8.20 1.48 -17.05
N ILE A 189 7.57 2.24 -16.15
CA ILE A 189 7.15 3.61 -16.46
C ILE A 189 8.34 4.54 -16.58
N VAL A 190 9.30 4.47 -15.66
CA VAL A 190 10.52 5.27 -15.76
C VAL A 190 11.18 5.02 -17.12
N ASN A 191 11.33 3.76 -17.52
CA ASN A 191 11.94 3.40 -18.79
C ASN A 191 11.17 3.97 -19.99
N VAL A 192 9.85 3.77 -20.05
CA VAL A 192 9.04 4.21 -21.19
C VAL A 192 8.92 5.73 -21.27
N LEU A 193 8.73 6.41 -20.13
CA LEU A 193 8.53 7.86 -20.14
C LEU A 193 9.82 8.64 -20.33
N THR A 194 10.96 8.14 -19.84
CA THR A 194 12.21 8.93 -19.76
C THR A 194 13.38 8.34 -20.53
N GLY A 195 13.27 7.08 -20.97
CA GLY A 195 14.34 6.35 -21.66
C GLY A 195 15.47 5.88 -20.74
N VAL A 196 15.35 6.03 -19.42
CA VAL A 196 16.32 5.48 -18.45
C VAL A 196 16.33 3.95 -18.56
N ASN A 197 17.51 3.34 -18.49
CA ASN A 197 17.64 1.90 -18.56
C ASN A 197 16.79 1.20 -17.47
N ILE A 198 15.99 0.21 -17.86
CA ILE A 198 15.06 -0.47 -16.94
C ILE A 198 15.77 -1.15 -15.76
N TYR A 199 16.96 -1.71 -15.97
CA TYR A 199 17.76 -2.33 -14.92
C TYR A 199 18.35 -1.29 -13.97
N ALA A 200 18.79 -0.14 -14.49
CA ALA A 200 19.21 0.97 -13.63
C ALA A 200 18.05 1.45 -12.75
N ALA A 201 16.86 1.61 -13.33
CA ALA A 201 15.66 1.99 -12.56
C ALA A 201 15.33 0.98 -11.44
N CYS A 202 15.53 -0.33 -11.68
CA CYS A 202 15.31 -1.37 -10.66
C CYS A 202 16.17 -1.18 -9.41
N PHE A 203 17.41 -0.68 -9.53
CA PHE A 203 18.30 -0.46 -8.38
C PHE A 203 18.20 0.95 -7.79
N LEU A 204 17.99 1.97 -8.64
CA LEU A 204 17.98 3.36 -8.19
C LEU A 204 16.68 3.73 -7.45
N ILE A 205 15.54 3.13 -7.81
CA ILE A 205 14.28 3.38 -7.10
C ILE A 205 14.36 2.90 -5.63
N PRO A 206 14.74 1.64 -5.32
CA PRO A 206 14.91 1.20 -3.92
C PRO A 206 15.97 1.99 -3.17
N LEU A 207 17.05 2.42 -3.83
CA LEU A 207 18.16 3.14 -3.18
C LEU A 207 17.67 4.39 -2.44
N GLY A 208 16.84 5.21 -3.09
CA GLY A 208 16.27 6.40 -2.45
C GLY A 208 15.43 6.03 -1.22
N VAL A 209 14.65 4.95 -1.31
CA VAL A 209 13.80 4.45 -0.22
C VAL A 209 14.63 3.97 0.97
N VAL A 210 15.68 3.19 0.71
CA VAL A 210 16.59 2.67 1.73
C VAL A 210 17.20 3.82 2.53
N VAL A 211 17.72 4.86 1.86
CA VAL A 211 18.41 5.97 2.53
C VAL A 211 17.51 6.69 3.54
N TYR A 212 16.30 7.10 3.15
CA TYR A 212 15.42 7.82 4.08
C TYR A 212 14.80 6.91 5.13
N THR A 213 14.60 5.62 4.82
CA THR A 213 14.09 4.62 5.78
C THR A 213 15.11 4.40 6.90
N LEU A 214 16.39 4.25 6.55
CA LEU A 214 17.49 4.10 7.50
C LEU A 214 17.64 5.32 8.41
N ALA A 215 17.46 6.52 7.86
CA ALA A 215 17.66 7.76 8.60
C ALA A 215 16.56 8.07 9.62
N GLY A 216 15.30 7.64 9.38
CA GLY A 216 14.16 8.13 10.14
C GLY A 216 13.31 7.09 10.90
N GLY A 217 13.34 5.80 10.53
CA GLY A 217 12.47 4.79 11.16
C GLY A 217 10.97 4.94 10.87
N LEU A 218 10.13 4.16 11.55
CA LEU A 218 8.69 4.02 11.23
C LEU A 218 7.91 5.34 11.33
N LYS A 219 8.21 6.19 12.33
CA LYS A 219 7.50 7.47 12.50
C LYS A 219 7.82 8.45 11.38
N ALA A 220 9.07 8.51 10.94
CA ALA A 220 9.48 9.34 9.82
C ALA A 220 8.86 8.84 8.51
N ILE A 221 8.73 7.53 8.35
CA ILE A 221 8.02 6.92 7.22
C ILE A 221 6.55 7.34 7.23
N PHE A 222 5.89 7.38 8.38
CA PHE A 222 4.49 7.83 8.45
C PHE A 222 4.32 9.27 7.96
N LEU A 223 5.27 10.14 8.30
CA LEU A 223 5.27 11.52 7.85
C LEU A 223 5.63 11.67 6.37
N ALA A 224 6.59 10.86 5.87
CA ALA A 224 6.87 10.78 4.43
C ALA A 224 5.64 10.27 3.65
N SER A 225 4.98 9.22 4.13
CA SER A 225 3.75 8.66 3.56
C SER A 225 2.61 9.67 3.51
N TYR A 226 2.50 10.56 4.50
CA TYR A 226 1.55 11.67 4.42
C TYR A 226 1.85 12.58 3.20
N ILE A 227 3.11 12.97 2.98
CA ILE A 227 3.47 13.80 1.83
C ILE A 227 3.31 13.06 0.50
N HIS A 228 3.69 11.79 0.45
CA HIS A 228 3.43 10.93 -0.71
C HIS A 228 1.93 10.94 -1.05
N SER A 229 1.07 10.77 -0.03
CA SER A 229 -0.39 10.82 -0.19
C SER A 229 -0.87 12.18 -0.70
N VAL A 230 -0.36 13.28 -0.15
CA VAL A 230 -0.72 14.65 -0.58
C VAL A 230 -0.43 14.82 -2.08
N ILE A 231 0.78 14.48 -2.52
CA ILE A 231 1.18 14.61 -3.93
C ILE A 231 0.31 13.71 -4.82
N VAL A 232 0.09 12.46 -4.42
CA VAL A 232 -0.78 11.51 -5.14
C VAL A 232 -2.20 12.06 -5.32
N HIS A 233 -2.79 12.63 -4.27
CA HIS A 233 -4.17 13.14 -4.32
C HIS A 233 -4.27 14.44 -5.11
N VAL A 234 -3.28 15.33 -5.03
CA VAL A 234 -3.22 16.53 -5.88
C VAL A 234 -3.19 16.14 -7.35
N VAL A 235 -2.32 15.19 -7.74
CA VAL A 235 -2.24 14.71 -9.12
C VAL A 235 -3.53 13.99 -9.55
N LEU A 236 -4.15 13.22 -8.65
CA LEU A 236 -5.45 12.59 -8.89
C LEU A 236 -6.52 13.63 -9.25
N VAL A 237 -6.66 14.68 -8.43
CA VAL A 237 -7.65 15.74 -8.67
C VAL A 237 -7.38 16.42 -10.01
N ILE A 238 -6.12 16.73 -10.32
CA ILE A 238 -5.75 17.33 -11.61
C ILE A 238 -6.24 16.45 -12.78
N PHE A 239 -5.93 15.15 -12.79
CA PHE A 239 -6.33 14.27 -13.90
C PHE A 239 -7.84 14.07 -14.00
N VAL A 240 -8.52 13.92 -12.87
CA VAL A 240 -9.97 13.70 -12.86
C VAL A 240 -10.71 14.93 -13.40
N TYR A 241 -10.34 16.14 -12.97
CA TYR A 241 -10.92 17.38 -13.51
C TYR A 241 -10.50 17.65 -14.95
N LEU A 242 -9.26 17.29 -15.32
CA LEU A 242 -8.81 17.42 -16.70
C LEU A 242 -9.69 16.60 -17.66
N VAL A 243 -9.92 15.32 -17.35
CA VAL A 243 -10.70 14.43 -18.21
C VAL A 243 -12.16 14.86 -18.30
N TYR A 244 -12.77 15.22 -17.17
CA TYR A 244 -14.21 15.45 -17.10
C TYR A 244 -14.67 16.90 -17.18
N MET A 245 -13.77 17.89 -17.12
CA MET A 245 -14.17 19.30 -17.08
C MET A 245 -13.32 20.27 -17.91
N ALA A 246 -12.01 20.03 -18.06
CA ALA A 246 -11.10 21.06 -18.56
C ALA A 246 -10.43 20.76 -19.91
N SER A 247 -10.22 19.49 -20.27
CA SER A 247 -9.52 19.14 -21.51
C SER A 247 -10.30 19.55 -22.75
N ASN A 248 -9.62 20.12 -23.75
CA ASN A 248 -10.22 20.39 -25.06
C ASN A 248 -10.60 19.11 -25.83
N GLU A 249 -9.96 17.98 -25.51
CA GLU A 249 -10.18 16.71 -26.19
C GLU A 249 -11.34 15.92 -25.55
N LEU A 250 -11.41 15.82 -24.22
CA LEU A 250 -12.49 15.12 -23.52
C LEU A 250 -13.43 16.11 -22.84
N GLY A 251 -12.98 16.80 -21.79
CA GLY A 251 -13.59 18.02 -21.23
C GLY A 251 -14.99 17.90 -20.63
N SER A 252 -15.70 16.79 -20.83
CA SER A 252 -17.04 16.56 -20.28
C SER A 252 -17.37 15.06 -20.24
N PRO A 253 -18.20 14.60 -19.28
CA PRO A 253 -18.70 13.23 -19.29
C PRO A 253 -19.47 12.88 -20.56
N ARG A 254 -20.09 13.87 -21.22
CA ARG A 254 -20.85 13.67 -22.45
C ARG A 254 -19.99 13.35 -23.65
N VAL A 255 -18.94 14.13 -23.89
CA VAL A 255 -17.98 13.84 -24.96
C VAL A 255 -17.35 12.47 -24.75
N MET A 256 -16.99 12.14 -23.51
CA MET A 256 -16.43 10.84 -23.17
C MET A 256 -17.40 9.69 -23.43
N TYR A 257 -18.68 9.85 -23.07
CA TYR A 257 -19.75 8.90 -23.39
C TYR A 257 -19.89 8.69 -24.90
N ASP A 258 -20.06 9.79 -25.65
CA ASP A 258 -20.30 9.74 -27.10
C ASP A 258 -19.16 9.02 -27.82
N ARG A 259 -17.90 9.34 -27.45
CA ARG A 259 -16.71 8.68 -28.00
C ARG A 259 -16.60 7.21 -27.61
N LEU A 260 -16.92 6.84 -26.36
CA LEU A 260 -16.90 5.44 -25.93
C LEU A 260 -17.92 4.59 -26.69
N VAL A 261 -19.12 5.13 -26.94
CA VAL A 261 -20.14 4.48 -27.76
C VAL A 261 -19.65 4.31 -29.20
N GLU A 262 -19.01 5.34 -29.75
CA GLU A 262 -18.50 5.33 -31.11
C GLU A 262 -17.34 4.33 -31.28
N VAL A 263 -16.43 4.27 -30.31
CA VAL A 263 -15.31 3.31 -30.27
C VAL A 263 -15.80 1.87 -30.08
N ALA A 264 -16.87 1.66 -29.30
CA ALA A 264 -17.52 0.36 -29.14
C ALA A 264 -18.39 -0.05 -30.34
N SER A 265 -18.61 0.84 -31.31
CA SER A 265 -19.56 0.59 -32.40
C SER A 265 -19.13 -0.58 -33.27
N LYS A 266 -20.10 -1.40 -33.71
CA LYS A 266 -19.86 -2.49 -34.67
C LYS A 266 -19.42 -1.98 -36.04
N SER A 267 -19.68 -0.71 -36.35
CA SER A 267 -19.21 -0.03 -37.56
C SER A 267 -17.71 0.24 -37.56
N ARG A 268 -17.04 0.14 -36.40
CA ARG A 268 -15.60 0.31 -36.30
C ARG A 268 -14.87 -0.87 -36.96
N ILE A 269 -14.05 -0.58 -37.97
CA ILE A 269 -13.27 -1.58 -38.70
C ILE A 269 -12.04 -2.00 -37.89
N CYS A 270 -12.00 -3.26 -37.46
CA CYS A 270 -10.93 -3.84 -36.65
C CYS A 270 -10.02 -4.76 -37.47
N GLN A 271 -9.59 -4.27 -38.62
CA GLN A 271 -8.68 -4.99 -39.51
C GLN A 271 -7.49 -4.09 -39.86
N GLU A 272 -6.35 -4.73 -40.14
CA GLU A 272 -5.20 -4.02 -40.67
C GLU A 272 -5.56 -3.37 -42.02
N PRO A 273 -5.08 -2.14 -42.30
CA PRO A 273 -4.13 -1.33 -41.54
C PRO A 273 -4.76 -0.30 -40.57
N ILE A 274 -6.09 -0.31 -40.41
CA ILE A 274 -6.87 0.68 -39.62
C ILE A 274 -6.87 0.35 -38.12
N SER A 275 -6.69 -0.91 -37.77
CA SER A 275 -6.40 -1.37 -36.41
C SER A 275 -5.46 -2.56 -36.47
N HIS A 276 -4.55 -2.66 -35.51
CA HIS A 276 -3.61 -3.79 -35.41
C HIS A 276 -4.08 -4.83 -34.41
N HIS A 277 -3.62 -6.06 -34.57
CA HIS A 277 -3.90 -7.12 -33.60
C HIS A 277 -3.34 -6.74 -32.21
N GLY A 278 -4.17 -6.89 -31.17
CA GLY A 278 -3.82 -6.53 -29.80
C GLY A 278 -3.99 -5.04 -29.46
N GLN A 279 -4.60 -4.23 -30.33
CA GLN A 279 -5.08 -2.90 -29.97
C GLN A 279 -6.58 -2.95 -29.60
N SER A 280 -7.03 -2.00 -28.78
CA SER A 280 -8.47 -1.87 -28.49
C SER A 280 -9.22 -1.49 -29.76
N CYS A 281 -10.19 -2.32 -30.14
CA CYS A 281 -11.04 -2.04 -31.28
C CYS A 281 -12.41 -2.71 -31.14
N GLY A 282 -13.45 -1.90 -31.38
CA GLY A 282 -14.82 -2.36 -31.53
C GLY A 282 -15.46 -2.86 -30.23
N PRO A 283 -16.55 -3.63 -30.32
CA PRO A 283 -17.27 -4.13 -29.16
C PRO A 283 -16.42 -5.12 -28.33
N VAL A 284 -16.50 -5.02 -27.00
CA VAL A 284 -15.73 -5.87 -26.08
C VAL A 284 -16.41 -7.23 -25.86
N GLY A 285 -15.69 -8.31 -26.14
CA GLY A 285 -16.17 -9.67 -25.86
C GLY A 285 -16.42 -9.92 -24.37
N GLY A 286 -17.63 -10.37 -24.03
CA GLY A 286 -18.05 -10.64 -22.65
C GLY A 286 -18.76 -9.48 -21.94
N ASN A 287 -18.82 -8.30 -22.57
CA ASN A 287 -19.62 -7.17 -22.09
C ASN A 287 -21.03 -7.21 -22.70
N TYR A 288 -22.04 -6.72 -21.96
CA TYR A 288 -23.41 -6.58 -22.47
C TYR A 288 -23.43 -5.70 -23.73
N LYS A 289 -23.90 -6.29 -24.84
CA LYS A 289 -23.88 -5.70 -26.20
C LYS A 289 -22.49 -5.24 -26.68
N GLY A 290 -21.42 -5.67 -26.01
CA GLY A 290 -20.04 -5.24 -26.26
C GLY A 290 -19.73 -3.80 -25.85
N SER A 291 -20.57 -3.17 -25.03
CA SER A 291 -20.37 -1.79 -24.58
C SER A 291 -19.25 -1.67 -23.53
N TYR A 292 -18.50 -0.57 -23.54
CA TYR A 292 -17.60 -0.19 -22.44
C TYR A 292 -18.35 0.42 -21.25
N LEU A 293 -19.63 0.75 -21.41
CA LEU A 293 -20.45 1.50 -20.47
C LEU A 293 -21.45 0.58 -19.77
N THR A 294 -20.99 -0.59 -19.31
CA THR A 294 -21.82 -1.57 -18.62
C THR A 294 -21.11 -2.21 -17.44
N MET A 295 -21.87 -2.49 -16.39
CA MET A 295 -21.42 -3.33 -15.27
C MET A 295 -21.57 -4.83 -15.55
N LEU A 296 -22.35 -5.20 -16.58
CA LEU A 296 -22.51 -6.57 -17.06
C LEU A 296 -21.31 -6.98 -17.93
N SER A 297 -20.17 -7.21 -17.28
CA SER A 297 -18.95 -7.73 -17.89
C SER A 297 -18.55 -9.04 -17.23
N SER A 298 -18.57 -10.15 -17.98
CA SER A 298 -18.17 -11.46 -17.44
C SER A 298 -16.70 -11.48 -17.04
N ARG A 299 -15.83 -10.90 -17.88
CA ARG A 299 -14.39 -10.79 -17.61
C ARG A 299 -14.09 -9.81 -16.49
N GLY A 300 -14.82 -8.69 -16.41
CA GLY A 300 -14.71 -7.72 -15.31
C GLY A 300 -15.09 -8.35 -13.96
N LEU A 301 -16.16 -9.14 -13.90
CA LEU A 301 -16.55 -9.86 -12.68
C LEU A 301 -15.53 -10.93 -12.28
N VAL A 302 -15.04 -11.73 -13.23
CA VAL A 302 -14.00 -12.73 -12.98
C VAL A 302 -12.74 -12.07 -12.43
N PHE A 303 -12.29 -10.97 -13.05
CA PHE A 303 -11.19 -10.16 -12.53
C PHE A 303 -11.50 -9.67 -11.10
N GLY A 304 -12.71 -9.17 -10.85
CA GLY A 304 -13.15 -8.74 -9.51
C GLY A 304 -13.02 -9.83 -8.45
N ILE A 305 -13.40 -11.07 -8.76
CA ILE A 305 -13.25 -12.21 -7.84
C ILE A 305 -11.76 -12.51 -7.59
N ILE A 306 -10.95 -12.57 -8.64
CA ILE A 306 -9.49 -12.77 -8.51
C ILE A 306 -8.88 -11.67 -7.65
N ASN A 307 -9.28 -10.42 -7.91
CA ASN A 307 -8.81 -9.24 -7.21
C ASN A 307 -9.18 -9.27 -5.72
N ILE A 308 -10.40 -9.67 -5.38
CA ILE A 308 -10.84 -9.82 -3.98
C ILE A 308 -9.97 -10.85 -3.28
N VAL A 309 -9.85 -12.05 -3.86
CA VAL A 309 -9.12 -13.16 -3.24
C VAL A 309 -7.63 -12.87 -3.13
N GLY A 310 -7.02 -12.36 -4.19
CA GLY A 310 -5.61 -12.00 -4.24
C GLY A 310 -5.22 -10.97 -3.19
N ASN A 311 -6.00 -9.89 -3.09
CA ASN A 311 -5.69 -8.82 -2.15
C ASN A 311 -5.88 -9.23 -0.69
N PHE A 312 -6.69 -10.24 -0.38
CA PHE A 312 -6.77 -10.74 1.00
C PHE A 312 -5.42 -11.29 1.45
N GLY A 313 -4.73 -12.01 0.55
CA GLY A 313 -3.36 -12.48 0.78
C GLY A 313 -2.43 -11.32 1.14
N THR A 314 -2.40 -10.30 0.28
CA THR A 314 -1.46 -9.18 0.44
C THR A 314 -1.77 -8.24 1.59
N VAL A 315 -2.99 -8.22 2.15
CA VAL A 315 -3.28 -7.40 3.36
C VAL A 315 -3.10 -8.20 4.64
N PHE A 316 -3.59 -9.44 4.68
CA PHE A 316 -3.64 -10.21 5.93
C PHE A 316 -2.31 -10.90 6.23
N VAL A 317 -1.54 -11.27 5.19
CA VAL A 317 -0.28 -12.01 5.34
C VAL A 317 0.93 -11.07 5.33
N ASP A 318 0.76 -9.84 4.86
CA ASP A 318 1.83 -8.86 4.79
C ASP A 318 2.07 -8.16 6.13
N ASN A 319 3.25 -8.36 6.70
CA ASN A 319 3.65 -7.76 7.97
C ASN A 319 3.65 -6.21 7.96
N GLY A 320 3.74 -5.55 6.80
CA GLY A 320 3.68 -4.09 6.70
C GLY A 320 2.38 -3.51 7.25
N TYR A 321 1.24 -4.17 6.97
CA TYR A 321 -0.07 -3.78 7.52
C TYR A 321 -0.16 -4.00 9.03
N TRP A 322 0.45 -5.07 9.53
CA TRP A 322 0.48 -5.38 10.95
C TRP A 322 1.31 -4.39 11.74
N VAL A 323 2.49 -4.01 11.24
CA VAL A 323 3.33 -2.98 11.85
C VAL A 323 2.59 -1.63 11.90
N SER A 324 1.87 -1.25 10.84
CA SER A 324 1.02 -0.05 10.87
C SER A 324 -0.12 -0.12 11.89
N ALA A 325 -0.79 -1.28 11.99
CA ALA A 325 -1.80 -1.50 13.02
C ALA A 325 -1.21 -1.41 14.43
N ILE A 326 0.00 -1.94 14.64
CA ILE A 326 0.72 -1.90 15.92
C ILE A 326 1.14 -0.48 16.28
N ALA A 327 1.53 0.36 15.32
CA ALA A 327 1.86 1.77 15.54
C ALA A 327 0.64 2.67 15.81
N ALA A 328 -0.56 2.25 15.39
CA ALA A 328 -1.78 3.01 15.60
C ALA A 328 -2.18 3.13 17.09
N ARG A 329 -2.66 4.31 17.48
CA ARG A 329 -3.29 4.53 18.79
C ARG A 329 -4.62 3.76 18.86
N ALA A 330 -4.88 3.01 19.94
CA ALA A 330 -6.01 2.08 20.02
C ALA A 330 -7.39 2.76 19.84
N SER A 331 -7.58 3.95 20.42
CA SER A 331 -8.81 4.74 20.22
C SER A 331 -8.99 5.29 18.80
N SER A 332 -7.89 5.39 18.03
CA SER A 332 -7.87 5.96 16.69
C SER A 332 -7.97 4.89 15.59
N THR A 333 -7.56 3.65 15.88
CA THR A 333 -7.46 2.54 14.92
C THR A 333 -8.76 2.31 14.13
N HIS A 334 -9.90 2.13 14.82
CA HIS A 334 -11.16 1.77 14.14
C HIS A 334 -11.65 2.85 13.16
N LYS A 335 -11.50 4.13 13.50
CA LYS A 335 -11.88 5.24 12.62
C LYS A 335 -10.88 5.42 11.48
N GLY A 336 -9.58 5.25 11.78
CA GLY A 336 -8.51 5.42 10.80
C GLY A 336 -8.58 4.39 9.69
N TYR A 337 -8.81 3.11 10.02
CA TYR A 337 -8.97 2.05 9.02
C TYR A 337 -10.24 2.21 8.17
N LEU A 338 -11.38 2.58 8.78
CA LEU A 338 -12.60 2.82 8.01
C LEU A 338 -12.43 4.01 7.05
N LEU A 339 -11.89 5.12 7.55
CA LEU A 339 -11.67 6.33 6.75
C LEU A 339 -10.65 6.07 5.64
N GLY A 340 -9.52 5.44 5.98
CA GLY A 340 -8.49 5.07 5.03
C GLY A 340 -9.00 4.17 3.91
N GLY A 341 -9.79 3.13 4.25
CA GLY A 341 -10.40 2.27 3.24
C GLY A 341 -11.37 3.00 2.31
N LEU A 342 -12.24 3.85 2.85
CA LEU A 342 -13.22 4.62 2.06
C LEU A 342 -12.58 5.66 1.15
N VAL A 343 -11.51 6.33 1.61
CA VAL A 343 -10.79 7.28 0.76
C VAL A 343 -9.93 6.55 -0.27
N TRP A 344 -9.31 5.44 0.12
CA TRP A 344 -8.51 4.65 -0.82
C TRP A 344 -9.34 4.20 -2.02
N PHE A 345 -10.60 3.77 -1.84
CA PHE A 345 -11.51 3.43 -2.95
C PHE A 345 -11.53 4.50 -4.05
N ALA A 346 -11.49 5.78 -3.67
CA ALA A 346 -11.55 6.90 -4.58
C ALA A 346 -10.36 6.93 -5.55
N VAL A 347 -9.18 6.44 -5.13
CA VAL A 347 -7.94 6.51 -5.91
C VAL A 347 -8.02 5.68 -7.20
N PRO A 348 -8.11 4.34 -7.15
CA PRO A 348 -8.21 3.51 -8.35
C PRO A 348 -9.53 3.73 -9.10
N PHE A 349 -10.63 4.01 -8.39
CA PHE A 349 -11.92 4.25 -9.03
C PHE A 349 -11.89 5.48 -9.94
N SER A 350 -11.44 6.62 -9.39
CA SER A 350 -11.45 7.89 -10.12
C SER A 350 -10.38 7.93 -11.20
N LEU A 351 -9.18 7.38 -10.94
CA LEU A 351 -8.11 7.33 -11.94
C LEU A 351 -8.38 6.31 -13.05
N GLY A 352 -8.85 5.12 -12.71
CA GLY A 352 -9.20 4.11 -13.71
C GLY A 352 -10.35 4.56 -14.60
N THR A 353 -11.38 5.19 -14.01
CA THR A 353 -12.53 5.73 -14.76
C THR A 353 -12.16 7.01 -15.54
N SER A 354 -11.16 7.79 -15.13
CA SER A 354 -10.71 8.95 -15.91
C SER A 354 -9.66 8.57 -16.96
N LEU A 355 -8.47 8.16 -16.56
CA LEU A 355 -7.35 7.88 -17.45
C LEU A 355 -7.55 6.58 -18.24
N GLY A 356 -8.04 5.51 -17.61
CA GLY A 356 -8.22 4.23 -18.28
C GLY A 356 -9.30 4.27 -19.38
N LEU A 357 -10.48 4.78 -19.04
CA LEU A 357 -11.54 5.00 -20.04
C LEU A 357 -11.18 6.15 -20.99
N GLY A 358 -10.41 7.15 -20.56
CA GLY A 358 -9.92 8.23 -21.40
C GLY A 358 -9.05 7.72 -22.54
N ALA A 359 -8.23 6.68 -22.30
CA ALA A 359 -7.47 5.99 -23.33
C ALA A 359 -8.36 5.42 -24.44
N LEU A 360 -9.49 4.82 -24.06
CA LEU A 360 -10.47 4.27 -24.99
C LEU A 360 -11.22 5.39 -25.72
N ALA A 361 -11.66 6.42 -25.00
CA ALA A 361 -12.41 7.55 -25.57
C ALA A 361 -11.56 8.39 -26.55
N LEU A 362 -10.23 8.44 -26.37
CA LEU A 362 -9.30 9.06 -27.32
C LEU A 362 -8.86 8.11 -28.43
N ASP A 363 -9.26 6.84 -28.34
CA ASP A 363 -8.87 5.79 -29.26
C ASP A 363 -7.35 5.69 -29.45
N LEU A 364 -6.62 5.65 -28.35
CA LEU A 364 -5.15 5.59 -28.37
C LEU A 364 -4.65 4.24 -28.93
N PRO A 365 -3.63 4.23 -29.82
CA PRO A 365 -3.04 3.01 -30.40
C PRO A 365 -2.20 2.20 -29.38
N ILE A 366 -2.77 1.87 -28.23
CA ILE A 366 -2.13 1.10 -27.16
C ILE A 366 -2.24 -0.39 -27.49
N THR A 367 -1.12 -1.09 -27.41
CA THR A 367 -1.04 -2.54 -27.59
C THR A 367 -1.29 -3.30 -26.28
N GLU A 368 -1.72 -4.56 -26.36
CA GLU A 368 -1.84 -5.48 -25.21
C GLU A 368 -0.52 -5.60 -24.41
N SER A 369 0.62 -5.52 -25.10
CA SER A 369 1.94 -5.53 -24.47
C SER A 369 2.26 -4.24 -23.69
N GLU A 370 1.76 -3.10 -24.14
CA GLU A 370 1.88 -1.83 -23.41
C GLU A 370 0.89 -1.80 -22.25
N ALA A 371 -0.32 -2.28 -22.47
CA ALA A 371 -1.37 -2.37 -21.46
C ALA A 371 -0.99 -3.29 -20.29
N SER A 372 -0.46 -4.49 -20.56
CA SER A 372 0.02 -5.44 -19.54
C SER A 372 1.25 -4.95 -18.76
N ARG A 373 2.00 -3.99 -19.29
CA ARG A 373 3.08 -3.26 -18.58
C ARG A 373 2.56 -2.05 -17.77
N GLY A 374 1.25 -1.81 -17.78
CA GLY A 374 0.61 -0.71 -17.05
C GLY A 374 0.68 0.65 -17.75
N LEU A 375 0.92 0.69 -19.07
CA LEU A 375 1.20 1.95 -19.78
C LEU A 375 -0.05 2.73 -20.25
N VAL A 376 -1.25 2.24 -19.95
CA VAL A 376 -2.53 2.89 -20.30
C VAL A 376 -2.68 4.30 -19.71
N PRO A 377 -2.56 4.52 -18.38
CA PRO A 377 -2.65 5.87 -17.83
C PRO A 377 -1.51 6.80 -18.29
N PRO A 378 -0.24 6.35 -18.43
CA PRO A 378 0.81 7.15 -19.08
C PRO A 378 0.44 7.63 -20.47
N ALA A 379 -0.10 6.75 -21.32
CA ALA A 379 -0.50 7.12 -22.67
C ALA A 379 -1.58 8.21 -22.66
N THR A 380 -2.56 8.08 -21.78
CA THR A 380 -3.65 9.07 -21.66
C THR A 380 -3.17 10.40 -21.10
N ALA A 381 -2.30 10.39 -20.09
CA ALA A 381 -1.72 11.61 -19.53
C ALA A 381 -0.89 12.37 -20.58
N VAL A 382 -0.12 11.65 -21.40
CA VAL A 382 0.66 12.21 -22.51
C VAL A 382 -0.25 12.75 -23.62
N ALA A 383 -1.30 12.02 -23.98
CA ALA A 383 -2.26 12.46 -24.99
C ALA A 383 -2.97 13.76 -24.60
N LEU A 384 -3.28 13.95 -23.31
CA LEU A 384 -4.03 15.11 -22.81
C LEU A 384 -3.16 16.33 -22.46
N MET A 385 -1.95 16.14 -21.94
CA MET A 385 -1.08 17.24 -21.44
C MET A 385 0.35 17.22 -22.00
N GLY A 386 0.68 16.31 -22.92
CA GLY A 386 2.03 16.13 -23.43
C GLY A 386 3.05 15.85 -22.32
N LYS A 387 4.17 16.59 -22.34
CA LYS A 387 5.25 16.43 -21.36
C LYS A 387 4.81 16.71 -19.91
N GLY A 388 3.89 17.65 -19.70
CA GLY A 388 3.39 17.98 -18.36
C GLY A 388 2.68 16.80 -17.70
N GLY A 389 1.83 16.11 -18.46
CA GLY A 389 1.12 14.90 -17.99
C GLY A 389 2.07 13.76 -17.68
N ALA A 390 3.10 13.57 -18.52
CA ALA A 390 4.16 12.58 -18.27
C ALA A 390 4.88 12.83 -16.95
N VAL A 391 5.25 14.08 -16.64
CA VAL A 391 5.94 14.44 -15.39
C VAL A 391 5.03 14.23 -14.18
N LEU A 392 3.77 14.66 -14.25
CA LEU A 392 2.80 14.48 -13.16
C LEU A 392 2.60 13.00 -12.83
N LEU A 393 2.39 12.18 -13.85
CA LEU A 393 2.16 10.75 -13.65
C LEU A 393 3.43 10.03 -13.16
N LEU A 394 4.60 10.36 -13.74
CA LEU A 394 5.88 9.82 -13.28
C LEU A 394 6.12 10.15 -11.80
N THR A 395 5.84 11.39 -11.39
CA THR A 395 5.98 11.84 -10.00
C THR A 395 5.03 11.08 -9.09
N MET A 396 3.74 11.01 -9.47
CA MET A 396 2.71 10.30 -8.71
C MET A 396 3.06 8.81 -8.50
N LEU A 397 3.53 8.14 -9.55
CA LEU A 397 3.94 6.74 -9.48
C LEU A 397 5.19 6.56 -8.63
N PHE A 398 6.15 7.48 -8.74
CA PHE A 398 7.32 7.45 -7.87
C PHE A 398 6.92 7.57 -6.40
N MET A 399 6.00 8.48 -6.04
CA MET A 399 5.46 8.59 -4.66
C MET A 399 4.78 7.31 -4.18
N ALA A 400 4.02 6.66 -5.06
CA ALA A 400 3.36 5.38 -4.75
C ALA A 400 4.37 4.26 -4.47
N VAL A 401 5.39 4.13 -5.34
CA VAL A 401 6.44 3.11 -5.19
C VAL A 401 7.32 3.36 -3.98
N THR A 402 7.74 4.62 -3.74
CA THR A 402 8.58 4.95 -2.58
C THR A 402 7.83 4.73 -1.27
N SER A 403 6.57 5.16 -1.19
CA SER A 403 5.74 4.97 -0.01
C SER A 403 5.60 3.49 0.36
N ALA A 404 5.09 2.68 -0.57
CA ALA A 404 4.89 1.26 -0.32
C ALA A 404 6.22 0.53 -0.07
N GLY A 405 7.27 0.85 -0.84
CA GLY A 405 8.60 0.26 -0.66
C GLY A 405 9.20 0.48 0.73
N SER A 406 8.98 1.64 1.35
CA SER A 406 9.46 1.90 2.72
C SER A 406 8.73 1.07 3.77
N SER A 407 7.44 0.80 3.54
CA SER A 407 6.64 -0.10 4.38
C SER A 407 7.16 -1.53 4.30
N GLU A 408 7.44 -2.01 3.09
CA GLU A 408 8.00 -3.36 2.86
C GLU A 408 9.37 -3.54 3.51
N LEU A 409 10.24 -2.52 3.42
CA LEU A 409 11.56 -2.55 4.04
C LEU A 409 11.48 -2.69 5.56
N ILE A 410 10.57 -1.95 6.22
CA ILE A 410 10.34 -2.12 7.66
C ILE A 410 9.67 -3.47 7.97
N ALA A 411 8.73 -3.92 7.13
CA ALA A 411 8.06 -5.20 7.32
C ALA A 411 9.06 -6.34 7.37
N VAL A 412 9.96 -6.43 6.39
CA VAL A 412 11.01 -7.45 6.32
C VAL A 412 12.05 -7.24 7.42
N SER A 413 12.42 -5.99 7.71
CA SER A 413 13.37 -5.69 8.77
C SER A 413 12.88 -6.18 10.13
N SER A 414 11.63 -5.89 10.47
CA SER A 414 11.03 -6.28 11.74
C SER A 414 10.88 -7.80 11.87
N LEU A 415 10.49 -8.51 10.80
CA LEU A 415 10.50 -9.98 10.78
C LEU A 415 11.90 -10.54 11.05
N CYS A 416 12.92 -10.03 10.36
CA CYS A 416 14.29 -10.49 10.59
C CYS A 416 14.81 -10.15 11.99
N THR A 417 14.46 -9.00 12.55
CA THR A 417 15.00 -8.57 13.86
C THR A 417 14.28 -9.22 15.03
N TYR A 418 12.94 -9.22 15.03
CA TYR A 418 12.14 -9.71 16.15
C TYR A 418 11.90 -11.22 16.03
N ASP A 419 11.49 -11.71 14.86
CA ASP A 419 11.10 -13.11 14.66
C ASP A 419 12.27 -14.06 14.37
N ILE A 420 13.39 -13.56 13.84
CA ILE A 420 14.59 -14.38 13.60
C ILE A 420 15.67 -14.07 14.62
N TYR A 421 16.21 -12.85 14.60
CA TYR A 421 17.41 -12.52 15.35
C TYR A 421 17.18 -12.58 16.86
N ARG A 422 16.23 -11.80 17.39
CA ARG A 422 15.90 -11.84 18.82
C ARG A 422 15.34 -13.19 19.24
N THR A 423 14.51 -13.79 18.40
CA THR A 423 13.78 -15.01 18.78
C THR A 423 14.64 -16.29 18.79
N TYR A 424 15.61 -16.42 17.89
CA TYR A 424 16.38 -17.66 17.71
C TYR A 424 17.90 -17.50 17.78
N ILE A 425 18.44 -16.31 17.51
CA ILE A 425 19.89 -16.09 17.45
C ILE A 425 20.39 -15.49 18.77
N ASN A 426 19.75 -14.42 19.26
CA ASN A 426 20.14 -13.72 20.47
C ASN A 426 18.91 -13.19 21.24
N PRO A 427 18.33 -13.99 22.15
CA PRO A 427 17.19 -13.61 23.00
C PRO A 427 17.40 -12.36 23.85
N ASP A 428 18.63 -12.14 24.29
CA ASP A 428 19.01 -11.02 25.18
C ASP A 428 19.54 -9.80 24.40
N ALA A 429 19.19 -9.70 23.12
CA ALA A 429 19.64 -8.60 22.26
C ALA A 429 19.15 -7.24 22.77
N THR A 430 20.10 -6.33 23.04
CA THR A 430 19.79 -4.94 23.42
C THR A 430 19.20 -4.14 22.26
N GLY A 431 18.45 -3.06 22.56
CA GLY A 431 17.86 -2.18 21.54
C GLY A 431 18.87 -1.61 20.54
N LYS A 432 20.10 -1.29 20.98
CA LYS A 432 21.19 -0.84 20.07
C LYS A 432 21.59 -1.92 19.06
N THR A 433 21.64 -3.19 19.49
CA THR A 433 21.96 -4.30 18.60
C THR A 433 20.82 -4.54 17.62
N ILE A 434 19.57 -4.52 18.09
CA ILE A 434 18.37 -4.67 17.25
C ILE A 434 18.33 -3.59 16.18
N LEU A 435 18.62 -2.33 16.52
CA LEU A 435 18.64 -1.23 15.56
C LEU A 435 19.71 -1.44 14.47
N LYS A 436 20.91 -1.90 14.83
CA LYS A 436 21.98 -2.20 13.85
C LYS A 436 21.59 -3.34 12.91
N VAL A 437 21.00 -4.41 13.44
CA VAL A 437 20.52 -5.54 12.63
C VAL A 437 19.39 -5.08 11.72
N SER A 438 18.46 -4.27 12.22
CA SER A 438 17.37 -3.69 11.43
C SER A 438 17.90 -2.93 10.22
N MET A 439 18.84 -2.00 10.45
CA MET A 439 19.47 -1.22 9.38
C MET A 439 20.22 -2.09 8.36
N ALA A 440 20.95 -3.10 8.82
CA ALA A 440 21.64 -4.03 7.92
C ALA A 440 20.66 -4.82 7.04
N VAL A 441 19.53 -5.26 7.60
CA VAL A 441 18.47 -5.97 6.85
C VAL A 441 17.79 -5.04 5.85
N ILE A 442 17.49 -3.79 6.22
CA ILE A 442 16.90 -2.80 5.29
C ILE A 442 17.80 -2.60 4.07
N PHE A 443 19.10 -2.42 4.28
CA PHE A 443 20.06 -2.28 3.19
C PHE A 443 20.15 -3.56 2.35
N GLY A 444 20.29 -4.72 3.00
CA GLY A 444 20.40 -6.02 2.33
C GLY A 444 19.16 -6.37 1.51
N PHE A 445 17.97 -6.16 2.08
CA PHE A 445 16.71 -6.37 1.38
C PHE A 445 16.59 -5.39 0.23
N GLY A 446 16.84 -4.09 0.40
CA GLY A 446 16.80 -3.10 -0.68
C GLY A 446 17.64 -3.49 -1.91
N CYS A 447 18.85 -4.00 -1.70
CA CYS A 447 19.69 -4.55 -2.77
C CYS A 447 19.06 -5.79 -3.42
N PHE A 448 18.50 -6.69 -2.63
CA PHE A 448 17.78 -7.87 -3.11
C PHE A 448 16.54 -7.49 -3.94
N MET A 449 15.78 -6.45 -3.56
CA MET A 449 14.61 -5.97 -4.31
C MET A 449 15.01 -5.56 -5.74
N GLY A 450 16.09 -4.80 -5.88
CA GLY A 450 16.59 -4.36 -7.18
C GLY A 450 17.07 -5.52 -8.05
N LEU A 451 17.78 -6.49 -7.46
CA LEU A 451 18.21 -7.70 -8.14
C LEU A 451 17.01 -8.55 -8.61
N LEU A 452 16.04 -8.77 -7.74
CA LEU A 452 14.84 -9.55 -8.05
C LEU A 452 14.05 -8.89 -9.20
N ALA A 453 13.84 -7.58 -9.14
CA ALA A 453 13.14 -6.83 -10.19
C ALA A 453 13.88 -6.91 -11.53
N ALA A 454 15.22 -6.85 -11.52
CA ALA A 454 16.03 -7.04 -12.73
C ALA A 454 15.85 -8.45 -13.34
N ILE A 455 15.83 -9.49 -12.50
CA ILE A 455 15.61 -10.88 -12.92
C ILE A 455 14.21 -11.04 -13.52
N LEU A 456 13.18 -10.52 -12.86
CA LEU A 456 11.78 -10.63 -13.31
C LEU A 456 11.53 -9.88 -14.63
N ASN A 457 12.11 -8.68 -14.79
CA ASN A 457 12.08 -7.96 -16.05
C ASN A 457 12.76 -8.75 -17.18
N LYS A 458 13.92 -9.37 -16.90
CA LYS A 458 14.62 -10.23 -17.87
C LYS A 458 13.84 -11.49 -18.21
N ALA A 459 13.09 -12.05 -17.26
CA ALA A 459 12.23 -13.21 -17.46
C ALA A 459 10.93 -12.88 -18.21
N GLY A 460 10.63 -11.60 -18.47
CA GLY A 460 9.42 -11.17 -19.17
C GLY A 460 8.15 -11.25 -18.31
N VAL A 461 8.28 -11.26 -16.98
CA VAL A 461 7.14 -11.24 -16.07
C VAL A 461 6.52 -9.84 -16.05
N SER A 462 5.25 -9.73 -16.44
CA SER A 462 4.52 -8.46 -16.43
C SER A 462 3.94 -8.13 -15.05
N LEU A 463 3.67 -6.85 -14.81
CA LEU A 463 2.99 -6.38 -13.60
C LEU A 463 1.62 -7.07 -13.43
N ASP A 464 0.87 -7.20 -14.53
CA ASP A 464 -0.44 -7.86 -14.54
C ASP A 464 -0.34 -9.34 -14.10
N TRP A 465 0.64 -10.07 -14.62
CA TRP A 465 0.83 -11.48 -14.30
C TRP A 465 1.11 -11.70 -12.80
N ILE A 466 2.07 -10.95 -12.24
CA ILE A 466 2.42 -11.10 -10.83
C ILE A 466 1.28 -10.64 -9.91
N TYR A 467 0.51 -9.63 -10.33
CA TYR A 467 -0.67 -9.15 -9.61
C TYR A 467 -1.75 -10.23 -9.49
N LEU A 468 -2.02 -10.97 -10.56
CA LEU A 468 -3.04 -12.03 -10.54
C LEU A 468 -2.53 -13.32 -9.86
N ALA A 469 -1.23 -13.60 -9.95
CA ALA A 469 -0.62 -14.80 -9.37
C ALA A 469 -0.56 -14.78 -7.84
N MET A 470 -0.55 -13.59 -7.22
CA MET A 470 -0.27 -13.45 -5.78
C MET A 470 -1.20 -14.30 -4.91
N GLY A 471 -2.52 -14.28 -5.12
CA GLY A 471 -3.42 -15.03 -4.25
C GLY A 471 -3.36 -16.55 -4.45
N VAL A 472 -2.83 -17.05 -5.57
CA VAL A 472 -2.51 -18.48 -5.70
C VAL A 472 -1.44 -18.87 -4.68
N LEU A 473 -0.39 -18.05 -4.59
CA LEU A 473 0.81 -18.33 -3.80
C LEU A 473 0.63 -18.08 -2.29
N ILE A 474 -0.10 -17.03 -1.91
CA ILE A 474 -0.22 -16.60 -0.51
C ILE A 474 -1.65 -16.64 0.05
N GLY A 475 -2.68 -16.86 -0.78
CA GLY A 475 -4.08 -16.79 -0.37
C GLY A 475 -4.48 -17.81 0.70
N SER A 476 -3.86 -18.99 0.72
CA SER A 476 -4.15 -20.04 1.69
C SER A 476 -3.86 -19.68 3.15
N ALA A 477 -2.95 -18.72 3.41
CA ALA A 477 -2.56 -18.30 4.75
C ALA A 477 -3.52 -17.26 5.38
N VAL A 478 -4.40 -16.65 4.58
CA VAL A 478 -5.31 -15.57 5.01
C VAL A 478 -6.21 -15.99 6.17
N LEU A 479 -7.02 -17.04 5.94
CA LEU A 479 -7.99 -17.49 6.93
C LEU A 479 -7.32 -18.05 8.19
N PRO A 480 -6.20 -18.80 8.08
CA PRO A 480 -5.39 -19.10 9.25
C PRO A 480 -4.92 -17.91 10.09
N ILE A 481 -4.39 -16.86 9.47
CA ILE A 481 -4.01 -15.65 10.19
C ILE A 481 -5.24 -14.96 10.81
N ALA A 482 -6.36 -14.90 10.09
CA ALA A 482 -7.59 -14.32 10.63
C ALA A 482 -8.07 -15.07 11.89
N PHE A 483 -8.07 -16.41 11.85
CA PHE A 483 -8.49 -17.26 12.97
C PHE A 483 -7.55 -17.17 14.19
N MET A 484 -6.28 -16.81 13.98
CA MET A 484 -5.29 -16.58 15.03
C MET A 484 -5.73 -15.51 16.05
N LEU A 485 -6.52 -14.51 15.65
CA LEU A 485 -7.08 -13.55 16.59
C LEU A 485 -8.58 -13.70 16.75
N LEU A 486 -9.33 -14.10 15.72
CA LEU A 486 -10.80 -14.09 15.79
C LEU A 486 -11.41 -15.33 16.44
N TRP A 487 -10.73 -16.49 16.42
CA TRP A 487 -11.34 -17.75 16.81
C TRP A 487 -10.58 -18.46 17.93
N ARG A 488 -11.21 -18.55 19.11
CA ARG A 488 -10.61 -19.18 20.30
C ARG A 488 -10.27 -20.65 20.14
N LYS A 489 -10.95 -21.41 19.27
CA LYS A 489 -10.78 -22.87 19.12
C LYS A 489 -9.77 -23.25 18.03
N ALA A 490 -9.28 -22.27 17.26
CA ALA A 490 -8.41 -22.54 16.12
C ALA A 490 -7.07 -23.15 16.56
N ASN A 491 -6.70 -24.28 15.95
CA ASN A 491 -5.56 -25.09 16.38
C ASN A 491 -4.33 -24.94 15.48
N ALA A 492 -3.16 -25.22 16.04
CA ALA A 492 -1.87 -25.08 15.33
C ALA A 492 -1.77 -26.00 14.09
N ILE A 493 -2.20 -27.26 14.22
CA ILE A 493 -2.10 -28.27 13.15
C ILE A 493 -2.96 -27.84 11.96
N GLY A 494 -4.19 -27.40 12.20
CA GLY A 494 -5.08 -26.90 11.16
C GLY A 494 -4.52 -25.65 10.48
N ALA A 495 -3.87 -24.74 11.22
CA ALA A 495 -3.25 -23.55 10.65
C ALA A 495 -2.10 -23.92 9.68
N ILE A 496 -1.23 -24.85 10.07
CA ILE A 496 -0.11 -25.33 9.24
C ILE A 496 -0.62 -26.06 7.99
N LEU A 497 -1.52 -27.04 8.18
CA LEU A 497 -2.05 -27.84 7.07
C LEU A 497 -2.88 -26.98 6.12
N GLY A 498 -3.68 -26.06 6.65
CA GLY A 498 -4.48 -25.13 5.84
C GLY A 498 -3.59 -24.24 4.97
N ALA A 499 -2.58 -23.59 5.56
CA ALA A 499 -1.69 -22.73 4.78
C ALA A 499 -0.90 -23.52 3.72
N THR A 500 -0.31 -24.65 4.07
CA THR A 500 0.58 -25.41 3.17
C THR A 500 -0.18 -26.23 2.12
N ILE A 501 -1.15 -27.06 2.51
CA ILE A 501 -1.94 -27.86 1.58
C ILE A 501 -2.79 -26.96 0.69
N GLY A 502 -3.35 -25.88 1.23
CA GLY A 502 -4.13 -24.93 0.43
C GLY A 502 -3.29 -24.30 -0.69
N CYS A 503 -2.06 -23.86 -0.39
CA CYS A 503 -1.13 -23.32 -1.38
C CYS A 503 -0.78 -24.37 -2.45
N LEU A 504 -0.43 -25.59 -2.04
CA LEU A 504 -0.11 -26.68 -2.96
C LEU A 504 -1.26 -27.02 -3.91
N LEU A 505 -2.48 -27.16 -3.37
CA LEU A 505 -3.68 -27.40 -4.18
C LEU A 505 -3.97 -26.23 -5.13
N GLY A 506 -3.81 -25.00 -4.66
CA GLY A 506 -3.95 -23.79 -5.49
C GLY A 506 -3.00 -23.78 -6.68
N ILE A 507 -1.71 -24.09 -6.45
CA ILE A 507 -0.69 -24.16 -7.50
C ILE A 507 -0.99 -25.30 -8.48
N ILE A 508 -1.35 -26.49 -7.98
CA ILE A 508 -1.71 -27.64 -8.83
C ILE A 508 -2.89 -27.26 -9.72
N THR A 509 -3.98 -26.74 -9.15
CA THR A 509 -5.15 -26.32 -9.93
C THR A 509 -4.81 -25.24 -10.95
N TRP A 510 -4.03 -24.22 -10.56
CA TRP A 510 -3.61 -23.14 -11.48
C TRP A 510 -2.89 -23.68 -12.72
N LEU A 511 -1.89 -24.55 -12.52
CA LEU A 511 -1.10 -25.13 -13.61
C LEU A 511 -1.90 -26.16 -14.42
N SER A 512 -2.74 -26.96 -13.76
CA SER A 512 -3.60 -27.94 -14.43
C SER A 512 -4.63 -27.26 -15.34
N VAL A 513 -5.31 -26.21 -14.87
CA VAL A 513 -6.28 -25.47 -15.69
C VAL A 513 -5.59 -24.80 -16.87
N ALA A 514 -4.40 -24.20 -16.67
CA ALA A 514 -3.61 -23.66 -17.78
C ALA A 514 -3.27 -24.72 -18.84
N LYS A 515 -2.90 -25.94 -18.42
CA LYS A 515 -2.60 -27.05 -19.33
C LYS A 515 -3.84 -27.59 -20.04
N ILE A 516 -4.96 -27.73 -19.35
CA ILE A 516 -6.20 -28.32 -19.88
C ILE A 516 -6.88 -27.36 -20.86
N GLU A 517 -7.01 -26.08 -20.52
CA GLU A 517 -7.71 -25.11 -21.38
C GLU A 517 -6.86 -24.65 -22.57
N TYR A 518 -5.56 -24.48 -22.40
CA TYR A 518 -4.68 -23.85 -23.41
C TYR A 518 -3.60 -24.80 -23.97
N GLY A 519 -3.57 -26.06 -23.55
CA GLY A 519 -2.67 -27.10 -24.07
C GLY A 519 -1.19 -26.96 -23.67
N ARG A 520 -0.77 -25.85 -23.07
CA ARG A 520 0.63 -25.58 -22.67
C ARG A 520 0.71 -24.75 -21.39
N VAL A 521 1.82 -24.87 -20.67
CA VAL A 521 2.10 -24.09 -19.45
C VAL A 521 3.25 -23.12 -19.74
N ASN A 522 2.95 -21.83 -19.81
CA ASN A 522 3.93 -20.75 -19.94
C ASN A 522 3.38 -19.46 -19.31
N LEU A 523 4.14 -18.35 -19.32
CA LEU A 523 3.72 -17.07 -18.74
C LEU A 523 2.40 -16.54 -19.34
N ASP A 524 2.19 -16.72 -20.64
CA ASP A 524 0.96 -16.31 -21.33
C ASP A 524 -0.25 -17.11 -20.85
N THR A 525 -0.18 -18.45 -20.84
CA THR A 525 -1.33 -19.29 -20.46
C THR A 525 -1.62 -19.23 -18.97
N THR A 526 -0.59 -19.21 -18.12
CA THR A 526 -0.77 -19.08 -16.66
C THR A 526 -1.29 -17.70 -16.26
N GLY A 527 -1.02 -16.66 -17.05
CA GLY A 527 -1.51 -15.30 -16.85
C GLY A 527 -2.98 -15.07 -17.23
N ARG A 528 -3.65 -16.06 -17.83
CA ARG A 528 -5.06 -15.92 -18.23
C ARG A 528 -5.98 -15.98 -17.01
N ASN A 529 -7.12 -15.28 -17.13
CA ASN A 529 -8.09 -15.16 -16.04
C ASN A 529 -8.62 -16.50 -15.51
N ALA A 530 -8.86 -17.50 -16.37
CA ALA A 530 -9.45 -18.77 -15.92
C ALA A 530 -8.50 -19.60 -15.03
N PRO A 531 -7.23 -19.85 -15.41
CA PRO A 531 -6.24 -20.45 -14.52
C PRO A 531 -6.06 -19.66 -13.22
N MET A 532 -5.97 -18.33 -13.31
CA MET A 532 -5.79 -17.46 -12.14
C MET A 532 -6.99 -17.56 -11.19
N LEU A 533 -8.22 -17.51 -11.71
CA LEU A 533 -9.44 -17.65 -10.92
C LEU A 533 -9.47 -18.97 -10.16
N ALA A 534 -9.23 -20.08 -10.86
CA ALA A 534 -9.28 -21.41 -10.27
C ALA A 534 -8.22 -21.58 -9.17
N GLY A 535 -6.96 -21.19 -9.45
CA GLY A 535 -5.87 -21.27 -8.49
C GLY A 535 -6.10 -20.41 -7.24
N ASN A 536 -6.53 -19.16 -7.43
CA ASN A 536 -6.80 -18.23 -6.33
C ASN A 536 -7.92 -18.76 -5.42
N LEU A 537 -9.06 -19.17 -6.01
CA LEU A 537 -10.20 -19.69 -5.24
C LEU A 537 -9.84 -20.98 -4.49
N VAL A 538 -9.17 -21.93 -5.15
CA VAL A 538 -8.75 -23.17 -4.48
C VAL A 538 -7.80 -22.85 -3.33
N SER A 539 -6.81 -21.98 -3.52
CA SER A 539 -5.83 -21.63 -2.48
C SER A 539 -6.50 -21.11 -1.20
N ILE A 540 -7.34 -20.08 -1.30
CA ILE A 540 -7.96 -19.45 -0.12
C ILE A 540 -9.04 -20.35 0.52
N LEU A 541 -9.89 -20.98 -0.29
CA LEU A 541 -11.04 -21.74 0.21
C LEU A 541 -10.60 -23.05 0.87
N THR A 542 -9.67 -23.78 0.24
CA THR A 542 -9.17 -25.03 0.82
C THR A 542 -8.32 -24.76 2.06
N GLY A 543 -7.51 -23.70 2.07
CA GLY A 543 -6.73 -23.34 3.25
C GLY A 543 -7.61 -22.99 4.46
N GLY A 544 -8.69 -22.25 4.23
CA GLY A 544 -9.71 -21.98 5.25
C GLY A 544 -10.47 -23.22 5.71
N ALA A 545 -10.93 -24.03 4.76
CA ALA A 545 -11.71 -25.23 5.05
C ALA A 545 -10.90 -26.25 5.86
N ILE A 546 -9.66 -26.53 5.47
CA ILE A 546 -8.77 -27.45 6.18
C ILE A 546 -8.54 -26.96 7.62
N HIS A 547 -8.20 -25.67 7.79
CA HIS A 547 -7.99 -25.14 9.13
C HIS A 547 -9.27 -25.18 9.98
N ALA A 548 -10.42 -24.85 9.40
CA ALA A 548 -11.71 -24.92 10.11
C ALA A 548 -12.05 -26.34 10.53
N ILE A 549 -11.96 -27.31 9.62
CA ILE A 549 -12.25 -28.73 9.90
C ILE A 549 -11.32 -29.26 10.99
N CYS A 550 -10.00 -29.05 10.87
CA CYS A 550 -9.05 -29.46 11.89
C CYS A 550 -9.34 -28.83 13.26
N SER A 551 -9.77 -27.57 13.29
CA SER A 551 -10.12 -26.85 14.51
C SER A 551 -11.43 -27.31 15.14
N PHE A 552 -12.38 -27.81 14.35
CA PHE A 552 -13.59 -28.46 14.88
C PHE A 552 -13.29 -29.86 15.42
N VAL A 553 -12.41 -30.62 14.76
CA VAL A 553 -12.00 -31.97 15.18
C VAL A 553 -11.15 -31.94 16.44
N SER A 554 -10.19 -31.01 16.53
CA SER A 554 -9.28 -30.87 17.66
C SER A 554 -9.21 -29.41 18.14
N PRO A 555 -10.24 -28.92 18.86
CA PRO A 555 -10.33 -27.53 19.27
C PRO A 555 -9.30 -27.18 20.35
N GLN A 556 -8.51 -26.14 20.13
CA GLN A 556 -7.56 -25.61 21.10
C GLN A 556 -8.19 -24.38 21.78
N ASN A 557 -8.90 -24.54 22.91
CA ASN A 557 -9.59 -23.43 23.61
C ASN A 557 -8.60 -22.43 24.22
N TYR A 558 -8.09 -21.50 23.42
CA TYR A 558 -7.05 -20.55 23.78
C TYR A 558 -7.59 -19.31 24.50
N ASP A 559 -6.86 -18.84 25.52
CA ASP A 559 -7.25 -17.74 26.42
C ASP A 559 -6.53 -16.40 26.16
N TRP A 560 -5.59 -16.38 25.19
CA TRP A 560 -4.75 -15.23 24.85
C TRP A 560 -3.85 -14.73 26.00
N GLY A 561 -3.54 -15.57 26.98
CA GLY A 561 -2.61 -15.22 28.06
C GLY A 561 -1.18 -15.03 27.55
N THR A 562 -0.66 -15.99 26.79
CA THR A 562 0.74 -15.97 26.30
C THR A 562 1.03 -14.84 25.30
N THR A 563 0.04 -14.42 24.52
CA THR A 563 0.17 -13.31 23.56
C THR A 563 0.25 -11.94 24.24
N LYS A 564 -0.28 -11.81 25.47
CA LYS A 564 -0.13 -10.60 26.28
C LYS A 564 1.24 -10.50 26.97
N GLN A 565 1.94 -11.62 27.11
CA GLN A 565 3.25 -11.73 27.75
C GLN A 565 4.43 -11.42 26.82
N ILE A 566 4.18 -11.07 25.55
CA ILE A 566 5.23 -10.62 24.63
C ILE A 566 5.95 -9.42 25.26
N THR A 567 7.28 -9.48 25.36
CA THR A 567 8.08 -8.49 26.07
C THR A 567 8.58 -7.40 25.15
N LEU A 568 8.45 -6.15 25.59
CA LEU A 568 9.10 -5.01 24.97
C LEU A 568 10.63 -5.13 25.14
N VAL A 569 11.38 -4.63 24.16
CA VAL A 569 12.86 -4.63 24.21
C VAL A 569 13.35 -3.59 25.23
N GLU A 570 12.70 -2.43 25.26
CA GLU A 570 13.01 -1.33 26.15
C GLU A 570 11.72 -0.89 26.85
N GLU A 571 11.73 -0.74 28.19
CA GLU A 571 10.58 -0.21 28.92
C GLU A 571 10.41 1.28 28.62
N GLU A 572 9.54 1.60 27.67
CA GLU A 572 9.07 2.96 27.46
C GLU A 572 7.83 3.22 28.33
N LYS A 573 7.85 4.33 29.09
CA LYS A 573 6.63 4.86 29.71
C LYS A 573 5.66 5.20 28.58
N SER A 574 4.58 4.43 28.47
CA SER A 574 3.48 4.76 27.57
C SER A 574 2.99 6.17 27.87
N GLU A 575 3.07 7.07 26.88
CA GLU A 575 2.48 8.41 26.97
C GLU A 575 0.95 8.37 26.98
N LEU A 576 0.36 7.21 26.68
CA LEU A 576 -1.08 7.01 26.60
C LEU A 576 -1.68 6.64 27.97
N PRO A 577 -2.81 7.24 28.37
CA PRO A 577 -3.51 6.88 29.60
C PRO A 577 -3.90 5.40 29.62
N ALA A 578 -3.81 4.75 30.79
CA ALA A 578 -4.23 3.35 30.96
C ALA A 578 -5.70 3.11 30.53
N GLU A 579 -6.54 4.14 30.57
CA GLU A 579 -7.92 4.10 30.09
C GLU A 579 -8.06 3.76 28.60
N GLU A 580 -7.01 4.02 27.80
CA GLU A 580 -6.98 3.71 26.39
C GLU A 580 -7.08 2.22 26.09
N TYR A 581 -6.50 1.40 26.96
CA TYR A 581 -6.44 -0.05 26.83
C TYR A 581 -7.56 -0.76 27.61
N LYS A 582 -8.51 0.00 28.21
CA LYS A 582 -9.68 -0.59 28.87
C LYS A 582 -10.44 -1.47 27.89
N GLU A 583 -10.65 -2.74 28.29
CA GLU A 583 -11.25 -3.76 27.44
C GLU A 583 -12.64 -3.36 26.92
N GLU A 584 -13.44 -2.70 27.75
CA GLU A 584 -14.77 -2.21 27.36
C GLU A 584 -14.71 -1.22 26.18
N LYS A 585 -13.74 -0.29 26.19
CA LYS A 585 -13.55 0.69 25.11
C LYS A 585 -13.15 0.01 23.81
N LEU A 586 -12.27 -0.99 23.89
CA LEU A 586 -11.83 -1.77 22.73
C LEU A 586 -12.95 -2.65 22.16
N LEU A 587 -13.80 -3.22 23.01
CA LEU A 587 -14.97 -3.99 22.58
C LEU A 587 -16.01 -3.12 21.88
N ARG A 588 -16.27 -1.90 22.39
CA ARG A 588 -17.13 -0.92 21.70
C ARG A 588 -16.55 -0.51 20.34
N ALA A 589 -15.25 -0.23 20.28
CA ALA A 589 -14.56 0.09 19.03
C ALA A 589 -14.62 -1.06 18.02
N LYS A 590 -14.44 -2.30 18.48
CA LYS A 590 -14.61 -3.51 17.66
C LYS A 590 -16.03 -3.62 17.10
N ALA A 591 -17.05 -3.53 17.96
CA ALA A 591 -18.45 -3.64 17.52
C ALA A 591 -18.79 -2.57 16.48
N TRP A 592 -18.25 -1.36 16.65
CA TRP A 592 -18.41 -0.26 15.70
C TRP A 592 -17.77 -0.57 14.34
N ILE A 593 -16.50 -1.00 14.30
CA ILE A 593 -15.83 -1.29 13.02
C ILE A 593 -16.40 -2.53 12.34
N VAL A 594 -16.85 -3.54 13.08
CA VAL A 594 -17.56 -4.68 12.50
C VAL A 594 -18.85 -4.21 11.85
N LYS A 595 -19.68 -3.41 12.56
CA LYS A 595 -20.94 -2.89 12.02
C LYS A 595 -20.72 -2.08 10.74
N TRP A 596 -19.84 -1.09 10.78
CA TRP A 596 -19.63 -0.18 9.64
C TRP A 596 -18.77 -0.83 8.55
N GLY A 597 -17.70 -1.52 8.90
CA GLY A 597 -16.83 -2.20 7.92
C GLY A 597 -17.59 -3.27 7.11
N VAL A 598 -18.40 -4.11 7.76
CA VAL A 598 -19.25 -5.09 7.05
C VAL A 598 -20.39 -4.40 6.31
N GLY A 599 -21.01 -3.37 6.90
CA GLY A 599 -22.07 -2.59 6.25
C GLY A 599 -21.60 -1.93 4.95
N PHE A 600 -20.45 -1.25 4.96
CA PHE A 600 -19.87 -0.65 3.77
C PHE A 600 -19.39 -1.69 2.76
N THR A 601 -18.83 -2.82 3.21
CA THR A 601 -18.50 -3.95 2.34
C THR A 601 -19.73 -4.45 1.59
N PHE A 602 -20.84 -4.65 2.29
CA PHE A 602 -22.12 -5.05 1.67
C PHE A 602 -22.59 -4.00 0.64
N VAL A 603 -22.52 -2.72 0.99
CA VAL A 603 -22.95 -1.62 0.10
C VAL A 603 -22.10 -1.58 -1.18
N ILE A 604 -20.78 -1.62 -1.05
CA ILE A 604 -19.86 -1.43 -2.17
C ILE A 604 -19.79 -2.67 -3.07
N VAL A 605 -19.85 -3.88 -2.51
CA VAL A 605 -19.57 -5.13 -3.25
C VAL A 605 -20.83 -5.80 -3.75
N LEU A 606 -21.93 -5.67 -3.00
CA LEU A 606 -23.18 -6.36 -3.32
C LEU A 606 -24.24 -5.37 -3.79
N LEU A 607 -24.56 -4.37 -2.97
CA LEU A 607 -25.67 -3.47 -3.25
C LEU A 607 -25.42 -2.62 -4.50
N TRP A 608 -24.27 -1.94 -4.61
CA TRP A 608 -23.99 -1.06 -5.74
C TRP A 608 -23.95 -1.82 -7.08
N PRO A 609 -23.19 -2.94 -7.24
CA PRO A 609 -23.26 -3.73 -8.47
C PRO A 609 -24.68 -4.16 -8.79
N LEU A 610 -25.42 -4.69 -7.82
CA LEU A 610 -26.79 -5.16 -8.02
C LEU A 610 -27.73 -4.03 -8.48
N LEU A 611 -27.60 -2.82 -7.91
CA LEU A 611 -28.35 -1.63 -8.34
C LEU A 611 -27.93 -1.12 -9.73
N SER A 612 -26.72 -1.43 -10.17
CA SER A 612 -26.22 -1.06 -11.50
C SER A 612 -26.58 -2.05 -12.62
N LEU A 613 -26.92 -3.30 -12.29
CA LEU A 613 -27.27 -4.32 -13.31
C LEU A 613 -28.51 -3.95 -14.15
N PRO A 614 -29.60 -3.40 -13.60
CA PRO A 614 -30.78 -3.01 -14.37
C PRO A 614 -30.50 -1.92 -15.41
N ALA A 615 -29.44 -1.13 -15.23
CA ALA A 615 -29.04 -0.11 -16.19
C ALA A 615 -28.62 -0.73 -17.53
N GLY A 616 -28.15 -1.99 -17.55
CA GLY A 616 -27.70 -2.66 -18.77
C GLY A 616 -26.55 -1.91 -19.42
N ASP A 617 -26.84 -1.18 -20.49
CA ASP A 617 -25.93 -0.22 -21.11
C ASP A 617 -26.24 1.18 -20.58
N PHE A 618 -25.23 1.88 -20.03
CA PHE A 618 -25.48 3.14 -19.35
C PHE A 618 -26.05 4.17 -20.32
N SER A 619 -27.06 4.89 -19.86
CA SER A 619 -27.47 6.13 -20.52
C SER A 619 -26.45 7.22 -20.26
N ILE A 620 -26.46 8.27 -21.09
CA ILE A 620 -25.65 9.47 -20.87
C ILE A 620 -25.84 10.04 -19.45
N GLY A 621 -27.07 10.04 -18.93
CA GLY A 621 -27.37 10.50 -17.57
C GLY A 621 -26.73 9.62 -16.50
N TYR A 622 -26.78 8.29 -16.68
CA TYR A 622 -26.18 7.36 -15.74
C TYR A 622 -24.64 7.44 -15.75
N PHE A 623 -24.03 7.55 -16.93
CA PHE A 623 -22.58 7.74 -17.02
C PHE A 623 -22.14 9.10 -16.47
N THR A 624 -22.93 10.16 -16.68
CA THR A 624 -22.66 11.47 -16.08
C THR A 624 -22.72 11.38 -14.55
N PHE A 625 -23.71 10.68 -13.99
CA PHE A 625 -23.78 10.42 -12.55
C PHE A 625 -22.55 9.64 -12.06
N TRP A 626 -22.11 8.62 -12.80
CA TRP A 626 -20.89 7.86 -12.49
C TRP A 626 -19.63 8.74 -12.47
N ALA A 627 -19.48 9.62 -13.46
CA ALA A 627 -18.37 10.57 -13.53
C ALA A 627 -18.42 11.58 -12.36
N VAL A 628 -19.62 12.09 -12.01
CA VAL A 628 -19.80 12.99 -10.86
C VAL A 628 -19.41 12.30 -9.55
N ILE A 629 -19.76 11.02 -9.37
CA ILE A 629 -19.30 10.24 -8.21
C ILE A 629 -17.78 10.17 -8.18
N ALA A 630 -17.12 9.87 -9.30
CA ALA A 630 -15.65 9.82 -9.37
C ALA A 630 -15.02 11.18 -8.99
N ILE A 631 -15.53 12.29 -9.53
CA ILE A 631 -15.05 13.64 -9.21
C ILE A 631 -15.28 13.97 -7.73
N ALA A 632 -16.51 13.78 -7.23
CA ALA A 632 -16.87 14.13 -5.86
C ALA A 632 -16.09 13.30 -4.85
N TRP A 633 -16.01 11.98 -5.03
CA TRP A 633 -15.30 11.09 -4.12
C TRP A 633 -13.80 11.32 -4.16
N GLY A 634 -13.21 11.49 -5.35
CA GLY A 634 -11.81 11.87 -5.51
C GLY A 634 -11.48 13.20 -4.82
N THR A 635 -12.34 14.20 -4.96
CA THR A 635 -12.14 15.53 -4.35
C THR A 635 -12.31 15.49 -2.83
N ILE A 636 -13.41 14.93 -2.34
CA ILE A 636 -13.71 14.84 -0.90
C ILE A 636 -12.64 13.99 -0.20
N GLY A 637 -12.28 12.85 -0.79
CA GLY A 637 -11.20 12.00 -0.28
C GLY A 637 -9.87 12.75 -0.19
N SER A 638 -9.52 13.51 -1.24
CA SER A 638 -8.31 14.34 -1.25
C SER A 638 -8.32 15.41 -0.16
N ILE A 639 -9.43 16.14 0.02
CA ILE A 639 -9.58 17.14 1.08
C ILE A 639 -9.40 16.50 2.46
N VAL A 640 -10.04 15.35 2.69
CA VAL A 640 -9.95 14.63 3.96
C VAL A 640 -8.50 14.22 4.24
N ILE A 641 -7.82 13.57 3.30
CA ILE A 641 -6.46 13.05 3.52
C ILE A 641 -5.42 14.17 3.63
N ILE A 642 -5.60 15.27 2.90
CA ILE A 642 -4.67 16.40 2.95
C ILE A 642 -4.89 17.22 4.24
N ALA A 643 -6.13 17.60 4.53
CA ALA A 643 -6.40 18.58 5.57
C ALA A 643 -6.57 17.97 6.97
N PHE A 644 -7.19 16.79 7.08
CA PHE A 644 -7.53 16.21 8.39
C PHE A 644 -6.30 15.89 9.28
N PRO A 645 -5.19 15.30 8.76
CA PRO A 645 -4.00 15.06 9.58
C PRO A 645 -3.35 16.35 10.10
N VAL A 646 -3.42 17.42 9.31
CA VAL A 646 -2.89 18.75 9.68
C VAL A 646 -3.72 19.36 10.79
N PHE A 647 -5.05 19.33 10.67
CA PHE A 647 -5.94 19.81 11.72
C PHE A 647 -5.75 19.03 13.03
N GLU A 648 -5.62 17.71 12.95
CA GLU A 648 -5.43 16.85 14.12
C GLU A 648 -4.07 17.06 14.82
N SER A 649 -3.07 17.55 14.08
CA SER A 649 -1.71 17.81 14.58
C SER A 649 -1.43 19.30 14.82
N TRP A 650 -2.43 20.17 14.65
CA TRP A 650 -2.25 21.62 14.62
C TRP A 650 -1.65 22.19 15.91
N GLU A 651 -2.10 21.73 17.08
CA GLU A 651 -1.55 22.16 18.38
C GLU A 651 -0.07 21.79 18.53
N THR A 652 0.31 20.57 18.09
CA THR A 652 1.69 20.10 18.10
C THR A 652 2.54 20.93 17.14
N ILE A 653 2.03 21.21 15.94
CA ILE A 653 2.70 22.06 14.94
C ILE A 653 2.91 23.47 15.49
N GLN A 654 1.89 24.07 16.12
CA GLN A 654 2.00 25.39 16.74
C GLN A 654 3.02 25.41 17.87
N SER A 655 3.06 24.37 18.70
CA SER A 655 4.05 24.24 19.78
C SER A 655 5.47 24.18 19.22
N VAL A 656 5.71 23.34 18.21
CA VAL A 656 7.02 23.24 17.54
C VAL A 656 7.42 24.57 16.89
N LEU A 657 6.50 25.23 16.18
CA LEU A 657 6.77 26.53 15.55
C LEU A 657 7.09 27.60 16.61
N ARG A 658 6.30 27.71 17.68
CA ARG A 658 6.60 28.64 18.78
C ARG A 658 7.96 28.32 19.41
N CYS A 659 8.27 27.05 19.66
CA CYS A 659 9.57 26.66 20.21
C CYS A 659 10.74 26.97 19.26
N MET A 660 10.56 26.81 17.95
CA MET A 660 11.56 27.19 16.95
C MET A 660 11.82 28.70 16.91
N PHE A 661 10.80 29.54 17.11
CA PHE A 661 10.93 30.99 17.02
C PHE A 661 11.22 31.70 18.36
N THR A 662 11.03 31.03 19.51
CA THR A 662 11.12 31.69 20.83
C THR A 662 12.25 31.16 21.73
N ASN A 663 12.87 30.00 21.42
CA ASN A 663 13.43 29.14 22.48
C ASN A 663 14.92 28.76 22.38
N ASP A 664 15.75 29.40 21.56
CA ASP A 664 17.21 29.20 21.65
C ASP A 664 17.72 29.62 23.05
N ARG A 665 17.20 30.74 23.56
CA ARG A 665 17.60 31.32 24.86
C ARG A 665 17.05 30.57 26.08
N LEU A 666 15.89 29.92 25.96
CA LEU A 666 15.27 29.19 27.08
C LEU A 666 15.83 27.77 27.21
N MET A 667 16.22 27.15 26.09
CA MET A 667 16.94 25.87 26.11
C MET A 667 18.36 26.02 26.63
N GLU A 668 19.06 27.12 26.33
CA GLU A 668 20.31 27.50 27.02
C GLU A 668 20.09 27.57 28.55
N ASN A 669 19.04 28.27 29.00
CA ASN A 669 18.74 28.39 30.43
C ASN A 669 18.40 27.04 31.07
N VAL A 670 17.68 26.14 30.38
CA VAL A 670 17.34 24.81 30.91
C VAL A 670 18.55 23.87 30.91
N GLU A 671 19.43 23.93 29.91
CA GLU A 671 20.71 23.20 29.92
C GLU A 671 21.62 23.70 31.04
N GLU A 672 21.69 25.01 31.25
CA GLU A 672 22.43 25.62 32.36
C GLU A 672 21.84 25.21 33.71
N MET A 673 20.51 25.17 33.85
CA MET A 673 19.85 24.72 35.07
C MET A 673 20.08 23.23 35.35
N ASN A 674 20.07 22.38 34.31
CA ASN A 674 20.36 20.95 34.41
C ASN A 674 21.83 20.67 34.76
N LEU A 675 22.77 21.47 34.23
CA LEU A 675 24.18 21.45 34.60
C LEU A 675 24.36 21.83 36.07
N ARG A 676 23.69 22.90 36.52
CA ARG A 676 23.69 23.32 37.93
C ARG A 676 23.07 22.26 38.85
N MET A 677 21.95 21.64 38.47
CA MET A 677 21.35 20.54 39.23
C MET A 677 22.26 19.32 39.32
N ARG A 678 22.95 18.94 38.25
CA ARG A 678 23.94 17.86 38.30
C ARG A 678 25.14 18.19 39.18
N ALA A 679 25.65 19.42 39.10
CA ALA A 679 26.73 19.87 39.96
C ALA A 679 26.31 19.83 41.45
N ILE A 680 25.10 20.26 41.76
CA ILE A 680 24.53 20.19 43.12
C ILE A 680 24.37 18.73 43.58
N MET A 681 23.81 17.85 42.74
CA MET A 681 23.64 16.42 43.06
C MET A 681 24.97 15.69 43.27
N LEU A 682 26.04 16.12 42.59
CA LEU A 682 27.39 15.56 42.78
C LEU A 682 28.07 16.12 44.03
N ALA A 683 27.78 17.36 44.42
CA ALA A 683 28.36 18.01 45.59
C ALA A 683 27.70 17.60 46.92
N ILE A 684 26.42 17.22 46.92
CA ILE A 684 25.67 16.83 48.13
C ILE A 684 26.33 15.66 48.90
N PRO A 685 26.74 14.54 48.26
CA PRO A 685 27.39 13.43 48.95
C PRO A 685 28.76 13.80 49.55
N GLU A 686 29.53 14.68 48.89
CA GLU A 686 30.82 15.16 49.41
C GLU A 686 30.64 16.10 50.61
N ALA A 687 29.66 17.02 50.53
CA ALA A 687 29.34 17.92 51.63
C ALA A 687 28.84 17.16 52.87
N GLU A 688 28.02 16.12 52.68
CA GLU A 688 27.55 15.25 53.75
C GLU A 688 28.70 14.46 54.41
N ARG A 689 29.67 13.99 53.61
CA ARG A 689 30.87 13.30 54.10
C ARG A 689 31.78 14.20 54.93
N ILE A 690 31.99 15.44 54.49
CA ILE A 690 32.80 16.45 55.21
C ILE A 690 32.13 16.83 56.53
N TYR A 691 30.81 17.05 56.52
CA TYR A 691 30.04 17.35 57.73
C TYR A 691 30.12 16.22 58.77
N LEU A 692 30.04 14.96 58.35
CA LEU A 692 30.19 13.81 59.23
C LEU A 692 31.60 13.72 59.83
N LEU A 693 32.65 13.99 59.04
CA LEU A 693 34.04 14.02 59.52
C LEU A 693 34.30 15.15 60.53
N GLU A 694 33.71 16.34 60.32
CA GLU A 694 33.80 17.44 61.28
C GLU A 694 33.04 17.14 62.57
N LYS A 695 31.87 16.49 62.48
CA LYS A 695 31.09 16.04 63.63
C LYS A 695 31.85 14.99 64.46
N GLU A 696 32.57 14.08 63.81
CA GLU A 696 33.45 13.12 64.50
C GLU A 696 34.65 13.79 65.16
N LYS A 697 35.26 14.80 64.51
CA LYS A 697 36.33 15.60 65.11
C LYS A 697 35.85 16.42 66.31
N ALA A 698 34.61 16.91 66.28
CA ALA A 698 33.99 17.62 67.39
C ALA A 698 33.74 16.68 68.59
N LYS A 699 33.25 15.46 68.34
CA LYS A 699 33.07 14.43 69.38
C LYS A 699 34.37 13.98 70.05
N LYS A 700 35.50 14.02 69.34
CA LYS A 700 36.82 13.68 69.91
C LYS A 700 37.46 14.80 70.76
N LYS A 701 36.82 15.98 70.83
CA LYS A 701 37.31 17.15 71.60
C LYS A 701 36.54 17.43 72.89
N GLU A 702 35.55 16.61 73.26
CA GLU A 702 34.89 16.74 74.57
C GLU A 702 35.81 16.21 75.70
N PRO A 703 36.13 17.02 76.74
CA PRO A 703 36.99 16.58 77.83
C PRO A 703 36.29 15.55 78.74
N ILE A 704 37.02 14.50 79.09
CA ILE A 704 36.68 13.56 80.14
C ILE A 704 36.79 14.31 81.47
N GLU A 705 35.68 14.81 82.01
CA GLU A 705 35.64 15.28 83.39
C GLU A 705 34.31 14.91 84.04
N GLN A 706 34.45 14.03 85.04
CA GLN A 706 33.59 13.79 86.23
C GLN A 706 33.17 12.32 86.40
N LEU A 707 34.09 11.56 87.02
CA LEU A 707 33.81 10.33 87.75
C LEU A 707 34.32 10.51 89.20
N GLN A 708 33.39 10.35 90.14
CA GLN A 708 33.53 9.94 91.56
C GLN A 708 33.84 10.99 92.65
N PRO A 709 33.47 10.68 93.92
CA PRO A 709 32.69 9.52 94.42
C PRO A 709 31.23 9.82 94.76
#